data_AF-A0A8T2WE32-F1
#
_entry.id   AF-A0A8T2WE32-F1
#
_cell.length_a   1.000
_cell.length_b   1.000
_cell.length_c   1.000
_cell.angle_alpha   90.00
_cell.angle_beta   90.00
_cell.angle_gamma   90.00
#
_symmetry.space_group_name_H-M   'P 1'
#
loop_
_entity.id
_entity.type
_entity.pdbx_description
1 polymer ?
#
loop_
_entity_poly.entity_id
_entity_poly.type
_entity_poly.pdbx_seq_one_letter_code
_entity_poly.pdbx_strand_id
1 'polypeptide(L)'
;MSQILNRAKSCAKNNGFSIHQALISRQYRLNALPLRLARHRTPPPHARSSLSCTALLSPETVFNVATLAVMPFYGLIIAAPQKPFTRKLLTSKVPFYCAAAFYLVFLFLWHPLGNFWGITKAATMGSNLALQLPDMAVFATAFNSAEATTLAWLHLVTIDLFQARWVYADGQRHNVPIGHSAVLCFMFLGIQARAPSSRVLLQASGPQATDASSSQPLKIAQFGASIFLGGPWDYEIDQSTGTSRCLDMVDRVVSYENILYVQFIPTLYWVDTGPLQPYPEGFDPSCRGADLSTYYCYSRFNATEVDHWCFVREDGSCPEISESQLKSFIDNVGSCMKYAASKGLNLAVNARVDDGKALGGWRNTLKFDPTQKYGNYSYEEIILNPLADMLSEAATAGSQVEFTLQGEMGATVFSYPNQWIDVVNRIRSRIVSSRATDSRAGPVLVGLGANNLKACGCEYVGIVDAYKYLDALNATFDASKYPDLPAVKQLYKTADFIGISAYTPMPTPQFKTCDFEGLLERMDIELGFYDMSLKEITDAGTEVHFGEFGVGGGTSQNGDVPARTAREAAYTPFFGMGGQYTCAKDPFQMCSTEQPNEVRDYRRYFYQKSSEYFKQGGCEYQGVKRAYIWGTGSWDVLAIYPGDRSEEGSWTDPVVVDIINCHNAVAQGKEVDDEKCNSV
;
A
#
# COMPACT_ATOMS: atom_id res chain seq x y z
N MET A 1 23.55 -28.31 38.10
CA MET A 1 24.24 -27.78 36.90
C MET A 1 25.60 -28.45 36.64
N SER A 2 26.53 -28.49 37.61
CA SER A 2 27.84 -29.15 37.47
C SER A 2 27.78 -30.66 37.15
N GLN A 3 26.85 -31.41 37.77
CA GLN A 3 26.64 -32.84 37.47
C GLN A 3 26.03 -33.12 36.08
N ILE A 4 25.35 -32.14 35.47
CA ILE A 4 24.73 -32.25 34.15
C ILE A 4 25.79 -32.05 33.06
N LEU A 5 26.67 -31.05 33.24
CA LEU A 5 27.80 -30.77 32.35
C LEU A 5 28.84 -31.91 32.33
N ASN A 6 29.12 -32.54 33.47
CA ASN A 6 30.05 -33.67 33.53
C ASN A 6 29.49 -34.94 32.86
N ARG A 7 28.17 -35.12 32.85
CA ARG A 7 27.51 -36.25 32.16
C ARG A 7 27.41 -36.04 30.65
N ALA A 8 27.24 -34.80 30.18
CA ALA A 8 27.26 -34.47 28.75
C ALA A 8 28.64 -34.70 28.10
N LYS A 9 29.73 -34.34 28.80
CA LYS A 9 31.11 -34.60 28.35
C LYS A 9 31.44 -36.10 28.19
N SER A 10 30.86 -36.95 29.04
CA SER A 10 31.06 -38.40 28.94
C SER A 10 30.31 -39.05 27.78
N CYS A 11 29.23 -38.42 27.30
CA CYS A 11 28.42 -38.93 26.18
C CYS A 11 29.05 -38.57 24.82
N ALA A 12 29.63 -37.37 24.70
CA ALA A 12 30.31 -36.93 23.48
C ALA A 12 31.57 -37.75 23.14
N LYS A 13 32.24 -38.32 24.15
CA LYS A 13 33.48 -39.09 23.98
C LYS A 13 33.25 -40.51 23.41
N ASN A 14 32.03 -41.05 23.52
CA ASN A 14 31.69 -42.41 23.07
C ASN A 14 31.10 -42.49 21.66
N ASN A 15 30.83 -41.35 21.00
CA ASN A 15 30.25 -41.27 19.65
C ASN A 15 31.25 -40.85 18.56
N GLY A 16 32.56 -41.00 18.78
CA GLY A 16 33.54 -41.12 17.71
C GLY A 16 33.73 -39.91 16.78
N PHE A 17 33.70 -38.67 17.28
CA PHE A 17 34.14 -37.50 16.51
C PHE A 17 35.55 -37.08 16.91
N SER A 18 36.53 -37.40 16.05
CA SER A 18 37.86 -36.78 16.07
C SER A 18 38.01 -35.87 14.86
N ILE A 19 38.59 -34.70 15.10
CA ILE A 19 38.83 -33.62 14.16
C ILE A 19 40.09 -33.96 13.36
N HIS A 20 39.98 -34.28 12.05
CA HIS A 20 40.95 -33.88 11.02
C HIS A 20 40.61 -34.35 9.59
N GLN A 21 40.87 -33.42 8.66
CA GLN A 21 41.26 -33.58 7.25
C GLN A 21 40.22 -33.70 6.13
N ALA A 22 40.62 -33.10 5.00
CA ALA A 22 39.83 -32.54 3.92
C ALA A 22 40.26 -33.10 2.55
N LEU A 23 39.36 -32.92 1.57
CA LEU A 23 39.57 -32.84 0.11
C LEU A 23 39.99 -34.12 -0.67
N ILE A 24 39.27 -34.38 -1.78
CA ILE A 24 39.73 -34.43 -3.18
C ILE A 24 38.85 -35.39 -4.04
N SER A 25 38.26 -34.82 -5.10
CA SER A 25 37.84 -35.34 -6.42
C SER A 25 37.41 -36.81 -6.63
N ARG A 26 36.30 -37.02 -7.37
CA ARG A 26 36.36 -37.56 -8.75
C ARG A 26 35.00 -37.63 -9.46
N GLN A 27 35.06 -37.20 -10.71
CA GLN A 27 34.07 -37.30 -11.78
C GLN A 27 34.09 -38.70 -12.44
N TYR A 28 32.98 -39.04 -13.13
CA TYR A 28 32.73 -40.14 -14.08
C TYR A 28 32.45 -41.55 -13.55
N ARG A 29 31.22 -42.05 -13.78
CA ARG A 29 30.91 -43.03 -14.86
C ARG A 29 29.41 -43.35 -14.96
N LEU A 30 28.94 -43.39 -16.20
CA LEU A 30 27.69 -43.98 -16.68
C LEU A 30 27.66 -45.50 -16.48
N ASN A 31 26.48 -46.08 -16.20
CA ASN A 31 25.86 -47.18 -16.98
C ASN A 31 24.48 -47.60 -16.44
N ALA A 32 23.66 -48.09 -17.37
CA ALA A 32 22.23 -48.34 -17.30
C ALA A 32 21.80 -49.68 -16.62
N LEU A 33 20.60 -49.66 -16.00
CA LEU A 33 19.48 -50.64 -15.84
C LEU A 33 19.71 -52.18 -15.74
N PRO A 34 18.72 -53.02 -15.30
CA PRO A 34 17.37 -52.77 -14.76
C PRO A 34 16.96 -53.58 -13.49
N LEU A 35 15.76 -53.24 -12.98
CA LEU A 35 14.86 -53.90 -12.02
C LEU A 35 14.93 -55.44 -11.85
N ARG A 36 14.83 -55.91 -10.60
CA ARG A 36 14.13 -57.16 -10.21
C ARG A 36 13.55 -57.10 -8.79
N LEU A 37 12.26 -57.41 -8.68
CA LEU A 37 11.49 -57.69 -7.45
C LEU A 37 11.94 -59.02 -6.80
N ALA A 38 11.96 -59.10 -5.46
CA ALA A 38 11.15 -60.06 -4.68
C ALA A 38 11.52 -60.19 -3.19
N ARG A 39 10.46 -60.07 -2.36
CA ARG A 39 10.08 -60.85 -1.16
C ARG A 39 10.79 -60.66 0.19
N HIS A 40 9.95 -60.18 1.12
CA HIS A 40 9.94 -60.38 2.57
C HIS A 40 10.28 -61.80 3.06
N ARG A 41 11.12 -61.90 4.09
CA ARG A 41 10.99 -62.85 5.21
C ARG A 41 11.52 -62.21 6.52
N THR A 42 10.79 -62.49 7.59
CA THR A 42 10.87 -62.00 8.99
C THR A 42 12.12 -62.43 9.77
N PRO A 43 12.53 -61.68 10.82
CA PRO A 43 13.37 -62.22 11.90
C PRO A 43 12.64 -62.25 13.25
N PRO A 44 13.02 -63.19 14.15
CA PRO A 44 13.23 -62.84 15.55
C PRO A 44 14.49 -63.57 16.11
N PRO A 45 14.78 -63.52 17.42
CA PRO A 45 15.18 -62.34 18.19
C PRO A 45 16.50 -62.61 18.94
N HIS A 46 17.35 -61.61 19.21
CA HIS A 46 18.19 -61.64 20.42
C HIS A 46 18.57 -60.24 20.89
N ALA A 47 18.31 -60.05 22.19
CA ALA A 47 18.43 -58.84 22.95
C ALA A 47 19.89 -58.39 23.13
N ARG A 48 20.10 -57.07 23.00
CA ARG A 48 21.08 -56.34 23.80
C ARG A 48 20.33 -55.24 24.55
N SER A 49 20.08 -55.51 25.81
CA SER A 49 19.72 -54.50 26.80
C SER A 49 20.93 -53.58 27.03
N SER A 50 20.84 -52.33 26.58
CA SER A 50 21.76 -51.27 26.98
C SER A 50 20.94 -50.07 27.48
N LEU A 51 20.95 -49.94 28.81
CA LEU A 51 20.51 -48.82 29.64
C LEU A 51 19.79 -47.66 28.93
N SER A 52 18.46 -47.61 29.05
CA SER A 52 17.71 -46.37 28.91
C SER A 52 18.16 -45.39 29.98
N CYS A 53 18.86 -44.33 29.56
CA CYS A 53 19.05 -43.13 30.38
C CYS A 53 17.74 -42.31 30.33
N THR A 54 16.66 -42.88 30.86
CA THR A 54 15.37 -42.21 31.04
C THR A 54 15.46 -41.30 32.27
N ALA A 55 15.78 -40.04 32.03
CA ALA A 55 15.38 -38.91 32.87
C ALA A 55 15.37 -37.62 32.04
N LEU A 56 14.65 -37.64 30.92
CA LEU A 56 14.20 -36.43 30.25
C LEU A 56 12.85 -36.06 30.86
N LEU A 57 12.73 -34.84 31.40
CA LEU A 57 11.44 -34.31 31.86
C LEU A 57 10.41 -34.50 30.73
N SER A 58 9.21 -34.99 31.05
CA SER A 58 8.17 -35.18 30.04
C SER A 58 7.79 -33.83 29.41
N PRO A 59 7.38 -33.79 28.13
CA PRO A 59 6.95 -32.55 27.48
C PRO A 59 5.86 -31.81 28.29
N GLU A 60 4.91 -32.55 28.87
CA GLU A 60 3.88 -32.00 29.76
C GLU A 60 4.47 -31.34 31.02
N THR A 61 5.47 -31.95 31.66
CA THR A 61 6.14 -31.34 32.82
C THR A 61 6.86 -30.06 32.42
N VAL A 62 7.52 -30.02 31.28
CA VAL A 62 8.25 -28.85 30.78
C VAL A 62 7.29 -27.73 30.40
N PHE A 63 6.17 -28.05 29.75
CA PHE A 63 5.08 -27.14 29.45
C PHE A 63 4.52 -26.49 30.72
N ASN A 64 4.20 -27.30 31.73
CA ASN A 64 3.68 -26.81 33.01
C ASN A 64 4.70 -25.94 33.75
N VAL A 65 5.97 -26.36 33.80
CA VAL A 65 7.04 -25.58 34.45
C VAL A 65 7.24 -24.24 33.75
N ALA A 66 7.25 -24.19 32.42
CA ALA A 66 7.40 -22.94 31.67
C ALA A 66 6.24 -21.96 31.93
N THR A 67 5.01 -22.48 31.96
CA THR A 67 3.80 -21.70 32.27
C THR A 67 3.82 -21.17 33.71
N LEU A 68 4.21 -22.00 34.67
CA LEU A 68 4.31 -21.60 36.08
C LEU A 68 5.46 -20.60 36.31
N ALA A 69 6.55 -20.69 35.54
CA ALA A 69 7.74 -19.86 35.72
C ALA A 69 7.52 -18.39 35.34
N VAL A 70 6.61 -18.08 34.41
CA VAL A 70 6.32 -16.69 33.99
C VAL A 70 5.37 -15.96 34.96
N MET A 71 4.51 -16.68 35.68
CA MET A 71 3.48 -16.08 36.54
C MET A 71 4.02 -15.14 37.64
N PRO A 72 5.11 -15.46 38.36
CA PRO A 72 5.66 -14.53 39.36
C PRO A 72 6.10 -13.18 38.76
N PHE A 73 6.57 -13.16 37.50
CA PHE A 73 6.97 -11.91 36.84
C PHE A 73 5.75 -11.04 36.55
N TYR A 74 4.69 -11.63 36.00
CA TYR A 74 3.43 -10.93 35.77
C TYR A 74 2.77 -10.46 37.07
N GLY A 75 2.77 -11.29 38.11
CA GLY A 75 2.28 -10.92 39.43
C GLY A 75 3.02 -9.70 40.00
N LEU A 76 4.34 -9.61 39.81
CA LEU A 76 5.13 -8.45 40.24
C LEU A 76 4.88 -7.20 39.39
N ILE A 77 4.74 -7.35 38.06
CA ILE A 77 4.43 -6.24 37.14
C ILE A 77 3.06 -5.63 37.48
N ILE A 78 2.06 -6.48 37.77
CA ILE A 78 0.69 -6.06 38.03
C ILE A 78 0.55 -5.51 39.46
N ALA A 79 0.98 -6.26 40.47
CA ALA A 79 0.71 -5.91 41.87
C ALA A 79 1.71 -4.91 42.47
N ALA A 80 2.93 -4.83 41.93
CA ALA A 80 4.00 -4.02 42.51
C ALA A 80 4.98 -3.44 41.46
N PRO A 81 4.49 -2.70 40.43
CA PRO A 81 5.34 -2.21 39.34
C PRO A 81 6.42 -1.23 39.81
N GLN A 82 6.16 -0.45 40.86
CA GLN A 82 7.08 0.61 41.32
C GLN A 82 8.11 0.14 42.36
N LYS A 83 8.08 -1.14 42.79
CA LYS A 83 9.02 -1.61 43.82
C LYS A 83 10.44 -1.75 43.26
N PRO A 84 11.49 -1.34 44.00
CA PRO A 84 12.89 -1.47 43.56
C PRO A 84 13.28 -2.91 43.19
N PHE A 85 12.69 -3.89 43.87
CA PHE A 85 12.89 -5.31 43.57
C PHE A 85 12.36 -5.69 42.17
N THR A 86 11.13 -5.30 41.84
CA THR A 86 10.51 -5.53 40.51
C THR A 86 11.35 -4.89 39.41
N ARG A 87 11.79 -3.64 39.61
CA ARG A 87 12.66 -2.93 38.68
C ARG A 87 13.99 -3.64 38.47
N LYS A 88 14.65 -4.07 39.56
CA LYS A 88 15.93 -4.81 39.48
C LYS A 88 15.78 -6.17 38.76
N LEU A 89 14.68 -6.87 39.01
CA LEU A 89 14.39 -8.16 38.39
C LEU A 89 14.16 -8.04 36.88
N LEU A 90 13.35 -7.07 36.44
CA LEU A 90 13.00 -6.88 35.02
C LEU A 90 14.08 -6.15 34.22
N THR A 91 14.93 -5.36 34.86
CA THR A 91 16.11 -4.78 34.20
C THR A 91 17.24 -5.81 34.03
N SER A 92 17.27 -6.86 34.85
CA SER A 92 18.24 -7.95 34.75
C SER A 92 18.05 -8.79 33.49
N LYS A 93 19.16 -9.13 32.83
CA LYS A 93 19.16 -10.06 31.68
C LYS A 93 19.11 -11.53 32.11
N VAL A 94 19.32 -11.82 33.40
CA VAL A 94 19.49 -13.19 33.92
C VAL A 94 18.26 -14.08 33.67
N PRO A 95 17.00 -13.66 33.94
CA PRO A 95 15.83 -14.50 33.70
C PRO A 95 15.69 -14.92 32.22
N PHE A 96 16.05 -14.01 31.31
CA PHE A 96 15.98 -14.24 29.87
C PHE A 96 17.08 -15.18 29.38
N TYR A 97 18.30 -15.05 29.91
CA TYR A 97 19.36 -16.03 29.62
C TYR A 97 19.02 -17.42 30.18
N CYS A 98 18.37 -17.49 31.35
CA CYS A 98 17.88 -18.75 31.89
C CYS A 98 16.78 -19.36 31.02
N ALA A 99 15.80 -18.58 30.55
CA ALA A 99 14.74 -19.04 29.65
C ALA A 99 15.29 -19.49 28.29
N ALA A 100 16.22 -18.72 27.71
CA ALA A 100 16.89 -19.09 26.46
C ALA A 100 17.73 -20.36 26.61
N ALA A 101 18.48 -20.51 27.71
CA ALA A 101 19.22 -21.72 28.00
C ALA A 101 18.28 -22.92 28.20
N PHE A 102 17.15 -22.73 28.88
CA PHE A 102 16.11 -23.75 29.07
C PHE A 102 15.54 -24.21 27.72
N TYR A 103 15.17 -23.27 26.85
CA TYR A 103 14.72 -23.55 25.48
C TYR A 103 15.77 -24.32 24.66
N LEU A 104 17.02 -23.85 24.64
CA LEU A 104 18.11 -24.48 23.88
C LEU A 104 18.44 -25.89 24.37
N VAL A 105 18.34 -26.14 25.69
CA VAL A 105 18.53 -27.48 26.27
C VAL A 105 17.46 -28.44 25.76
N PHE A 106 16.18 -28.08 25.76
CA PHE A 106 15.13 -28.98 25.27
C PHE A 106 15.11 -29.10 23.74
N LEU A 107 15.47 -28.03 23.02
CA LEU A 107 15.67 -28.07 21.57
C LEU A 107 16.77 -29.08 21.21
N PHE A 108 17.87 -29.08 21.95
CA PHE A 108 18.96 -30.03 21.79
C PHE A 108 18.57 -31.44 22.23
N LEU A 109 17.88 -31.59 23.36
CA LEU A 109 17.61 -32.90 23.94
C LEU A 109 16.53 -33.69 23.21
N TRP A 110 15.45 -33.03 22.78
CA TRP A 110 14.34 -33.73 22.13
C TRP A 110 14.57 -33.94 20.64
N HIS A 111 15.49 -33.19 20.03
CA HIS A 111 15.70 -33.18 18.58
C HIS A 111 14.38 -33.39 17.81
N PRO A 112 13.26 -32.68 18.14
CA PRO A 112 11.91 -33.06 17.65
C PRO A 112 11.69 -32.73 16.17
N LEU A 113 12.80 -32.54 15.49
CA LEU A 113 13.04 -31.79 14.30
C LEU A 113 14.24 -32.45 13.60
N GLY A 114 14.20 -33.79 13.49
CA GLY A 114 15.11 -34.55 12.62
C GLY A 114 15.11 -34.03 11.17
N ASN A 115 14.03 -33.33 10.77
CA ASN A 115 13.90 -32.64 9.48
C ASN A 115 14.26 -31.14 9.50
N PHE A 116 14.42 -30.50 10.66
CA PHE A 116 14.79 -29.06 10.74
C PHE A 116 16.29 -28.83 10.65
N TRP A 117 17.12 -29.84 10.98
CA TRP A 117 18.56 -29.80 10.69
C TRP A 117 18.87 -29.83 9.18
N GLY A 118 17.88 -30.14 8.33
CA GLY A 118 17.94 -29.89 6.89
C GLY A 118 17.90 -28.39 6.55
N ILE A 119 17.13 -27.60 7.31
CA ILE A 119 16.94 -26.16 7.13
C ILE A 119 18.22 -25.40 7.57
N THR A 120 18.88 -25.83 8.66
CA THR A 120 20.14 -25.21 9.09
C THR A 120 21.35 -25.60 8.24
N LYS A 121 21.37 -26.79 7.63
CA LYS A 121 22.39 -27.17 6.63
C LYS A 121 22.25 -26.39 5.32
N ALA A 122 21.03 -26.05 4.90
CA ALA A 122 20.79 -25.18 3.74
C ALA A 122 21.21 -23.72 4.04
N ALA A 123 21.00 -23.24 5.26
CA ALA A 123 21.38 -21.88 5.65
C ALA A 123 22.89 -21.65 5.88
N THR A 124 23.70 -22.72 6.00
CA THR A 124 25.15 -22.62 6.26
C THR A 124 26.05 -23.08 5.12
N MET A 125 25.49 -23.69 4.07
CA MET A 125 26.20 -23.96 2.82
C MET A 125 25.63 -23.08 1.71
N GLY A 126 26.29 -21.94 1.48
CA GLY A 126 25.90 -20.92 0.50
C GLY A 126 25.92 -21.42 -0.94
N SER A 127 24.86 -22.11 -1.35
CA SER A 127 24.60 -22.45 -2.75
C SER A 127 23.10 -22.63 -3.00
N ASN A 128 22.52 -21.65 -3.70
CA ASN A 128 21.33 -21.72 -4.57
C ASN A 128 20.22 -22.73 -4.19
N LEU A 129 19.60 -22.56 -3.02
CA LEU A 129 18.27 -23.13 -2.78
C LEU A 129 17.33 -22.01 -2.36
N ALA A 130 16.31 -21.78 -3.18
CA ALA A 130 15.12 -21.04 -2.81
C ALA A 130 14.67 -21.47 -1.41
N LEU A 131 14.51 -20.51 -0.51
CA LEU A 131 14.01 -20.74 0.83
C LEU A 131 12.53 -21.13 0.71
N GLN A 132 12.25 -22.39 0.36
CA GLN A 132 10.93 -22.98 0.51
C GLN A 132 10.62 -22.99 2.00
N LEU A 133 9.93 -21.94 2.45
CA LEU A 133 9.27 -21.94 3.74
C LEU A 133 8.38 -23.19 3.78
N PRO A 134 8.38 -23.94 4.90
CA PRO A 134 7.54 -25.13 5.00
C PRO A 134 6.08 -24.74 4.78
N ASP A 135 5.40 -25.45 3.87
CA ASP A 135 3.96 -25.34 3.65
C ASP A 135 3.20 -25.47 4.99
N MET A 136 2.07 -24.78 5.12
CA MET A 136 1.19 -24.81 6.29
C MET A 136 0.83 -26.24 6.71
N ALA A 137 0.69 -27.17 5.76
CA ALA A 137 0.46 -28.59 6.05
C ALA A 137 1.66 -29.26 6.75
N VAL A 138 2.89 -28.92 6.34
CA VAL A 138 4.13 -29.41 6.96
C VAL A 138 4.35 -28.77 8.34
N PHE A 139 3.97 -27.51 8.50
CA PHE A 139 4.00 -26.85 9.81
C PHE A 139 2.96 -27.42 10.78
N ALA A 140 1.71 -27.62 10.33
CA ALA A 140 0.64 -28.19 11.14
C ALA A 140 0.96 -29.63 11.59
N THR A 141 1.58 -30.44 10.71
CA THR A 141 2.00 -31.80 11.07
C THR A 141 3.11 -31.82 12.14
N ALA A 142 3.93 -30.79 12.26
CA ALA A 142 4.94 -30.68 13.33
C ALA A 142 4.29 -30.57 14.72
N PHE A 143 3.13 -29.92 14.84
CA PHE A 143 2.35 -29.81 16.09
C PHE A 143 1.64 -31.10 16.50
N ASN A 144 1.71 -32.16 15.69
CA ASN A 144 1.24 -33.49 16.09
C ASN A 144 2.22 -34.20 17.05
N SER A 145 3.34 -33.56 17.41
CA SER A 145 4.27 -34.03 18.44
C SER A 145 4.15 -33.22 19.72
N ALA A 146 4.15 -33.90 20.87
CA ALA A 146 4.10 -33.26 22.18
C ALA A 146 5.37 -32.42 22.42
N GLU A 147 6.51 -32.87 21.91
CA GLU A 147 7.80 -32.21 22.01
C GLU A 147 7.87 -30.91 21.21
N ALA A 148 7.43 -30.90 19.93
CA ALA A 148 7.43 -29.67 19.14
C ALA A 148 6.39 -28.67 19.65
N THR A 149 5.21 -29.15 20.07
CA THR A 149 4.19 -28.30 20.70
C THR A 149 4.72 -27.66 21.98
N THR A 150 5.43 -28.44 22.82
CA THR A 150 6.04 -27.91 24.04
C THR A 150 7.17 -26.92 23.74
N LEU A 151 8.00 -27.16 22.73
CA LEU A 151 9.03 -26.20 22.33
C LEU A 151 8.43 -24.90 21.77
N ALA A 152 7.41 -25.00 20.93
CA ALA A 152 6.67 -23.84 20.43
C ALA A 152 6.07 -23.05 21.60
N TRP A 153 5.48 -23.74 22.58
CA TRP A 153 4.98 -23.09 23.78
C TRP A 153 6.09 -22.39 24.59
N LEU A 154 7.22 -23.07 24.84
CA LEU A 154 8.38 -22.47 25.52
C LEU A 154 8.88 -21.21 24.80
N HIS A 155 8.88 -21.23 23.46
CA HIS A 155 9.24 -20.09 22.63
C HIS A 155 8.27 -18.92 22.83
N LEU A 156 6.97 -19.19 22.75
CA LEU A 156 5.91 -18.19 22.93
C LEU A 156 5.96 -17.55 24.32
N VAL A 157 6.01 -18.33 25.40
CA VAL A 157 6.07 -17.77 26.77
C VAL A 157 7.38 -17.01 27.06
N THR A 158 8.46 -17.36 26.35
CA THR A 158 9.74 -16.63 26.47
C THR A 158 9.69 -15.29 25.75
N ILE A 159 9.15 -15.24 24.52
CA ILE A 159 8.96 -14.00 23.76
C ILE A 159 7.98 -13.09 24.49
N ASP A 160 6.91 -13.64 25.05
CA ASP A 160 5.93 -12.90 25.83
C ASP A 160 6.53 -12.21 27.05
N LEU A 161 7.27 -12.95 27.87
CA LEU A 161 7.97 -12.36 29.01
C LEU A 161 8.97 -11.27 28.57
N PHE A 162 9.56 -11.42 27.38
CA PHE A 162 10.44 -10.41 26.79
C PHE A 162 9.66 -9.15 26.36
N GLN A 163 8.49 -9.31 25.76
CA GLN A 163 7.60 -8.19 25.40
C GLN A 163 7.05 -7.49 26.66
N ALA A 164 6.63 -8.23 27.68
CA ALA A 164 6.17 -7.68 28.95
C ALA A 164 7.25 -6.82 29.64
N ARG A 165 8.53 -7.20 29.51
CA ARG A 165 9.65 -6.37 29.98
C ARG A 165 9.73 -5.04 29.23
N TRP A 166 9.53 -5.04 27.92
CA TRP A 166 9.52 -3.81 27.11
C TRP A 166 8.39 -2.89 27.52
N VAL A 167 7.17 -3.42 27.63
CA VAL A 167 6.00 -2.68 28.12
C VAL A 167 6.24 -2.10 29.52
N TYR A 168 6.83 -2.89 30.43
CA TYR A 168 7.21 -2.41 31.75
C TYR A 168 8.25 -1.28 31.70
N ALA A 169 9.31 -1.43 30.89
CA ALA A 169 10.37 -0.42 30.77
C ALA A 169 9.85 0.87 30.16
N ASP A 170 8.97 0.78 29.18
CA ASP A 170 8.34 1.92 28.53
C ASP A 170 7.35 2.64 29.47
N GLY A 171 6.50 1.89 30.17
CA GLY A 171 5.58 2.47 31.12
C GLY A 171 6.26 3.14 32.31
N GLN A 172 7.44 2.65 32.71
CA GLN A 172 8.29 3.29 33.71
C GLN A 172 8.91 4.60 33.21
N ARG A 173 9.22 4.73 31.90
CA ARG A 173 9.77 5.97 31.31
C ARG A 173 8.71 7.05 31.16
N HIS A 174 7.50 6.66 30.75
CA HIS A 174 6.41 7.59 30.43
C HIS A 174 5.42 7.79 31.59
N ASN A 175 5.67 7.18 32.75
CA ASN A 175 4.81 7.25 33.94
C ASN A 175 3.33 6.90 33.67
N VAL A 176 3.10 5.90 32.81
CA VAL A 176 1.76 5.40 32.46
C VAL A 176 1.39 4.16 33.30
N PRO A 177 0.09 3.91 33.58
CA PRO A 177 -0.34 2.72 34.32
C PRO A 177 -0.03 1.40 33.57
N ILE A 178 0.96 0.63 34.06
CA ILE A 178 1.43 -0.63 33.42
C ILE A 178 0.48 -1.81 33.65
N GLY A 179 -0.34 -1.77 34.71
CA GLY A 179 -1.14 -2.91 35.15
C GLY A 179 -2.12 -3.44 34.11
N HIS A 180 -2.84 -2.56 33.41
CA HIS A 180 -3.82 -2.96 32.39
C HIS A 180 -3.15 -3.57 31.16
N SER A 181 -2.04 -2.97 30.69
CA SER A 181 -1.26 -3.49 29.57
C SER A 181 -0.62 -4.85 29.89
N ALA A 182 -0.13 -5.03 31.12
CA ALA A 182 0.43 -6.30 31.57
C ALA A 182 -0.62 -7.41 31.71
N VAL A 183 -1.86 -7.05 32.11
CA VAL A 183 -2.98 -7.99 32.10
C VAL A 183 -3.34 -8.40 30.67
N LEU A 184 -3.36 -7.46 29.72
CA LEU A 184 -3.62 -7.79 28.31
C LEU A 184 -2.53 -8.72 27.74
N CYS A 185 -1.25 -8.45 27.98
CA CYS A 185 -0.16 -9.36 27.59
C CYS A 185 -0.36 -10.77 28.18
N PHE A 186 -0.72 -10.86 29.46
CA PHE A 186 -0.96 -12.13 30.14
C PHE A 186 -2.21 -12.87 29.61
N MET A 187 -3.29 -12.15 29.26
CA MET A 187 -4.56 -12.76 28.82
C MET A 187 -4.50 -13.34 27.41
N PHE A 188 -3.70 -12.79 26.51
CA PHE A 188 -3.57 -13.31 25.14
C PHE A 188 -2.71 -14.57 25.04
N LEU A 189 -2.03 -15.00 26.12
CA LEU A 189 -1.15 -16.17 26.10
C LEU A 189 -1.42 -17.25 27.16
N GLY A 190 -2.47 -17.15 27.95
CA GLY A 190 -3.04 -18.37 28.55
C GLY A 190 -3.71 -18.23 29.91
N ILE A 191 -5.03 -17.99 29.92
CA ILE A 191 -5.99 -18.68 30.80
C ILE A 191 -7.32 -18.81 30.03
N GLN A 192 -7.46 -19.83 29.18
CA GLN A 192 -8.77 -20.45 28.92
C GLN A 192 -8.82 -21.93 29.35
N ALA A 193 -7.73 -22.47 29.87
CA ALA A 193 -7.74 -23.80 30.48
C ALA A 193 -7.90 -23.67 32.00
N ARG A 194 -9.17 -23.76 32.43
CA ARG A 194 -9.63 -24.19 33.78
C ARG A 194 -9.70 -23.12 34.90
N ALA A 195 -10.83 -22.43 34.95
CA ALA A 195 -11.44 -22.01 36.22
C ALA A 195 -12.98 -22.12 36.14
N PRO A 196 -13.66 -22.72 37.13
CA PRO A 196 -15.10 -22.87 37.13
C PRO A 196 -15.80 -21.56 37.53
N SER A 197 -16.81 -21.21 36.74
CA SER A 197 -18.00 -20.42 37.06
C SER A 197 -18.18 -19.92 38.51
N SER A 198 -18.10 -18.59 38.68
CA SER A 198 -19.00 -17.80 39.55
C SER A 198 -18.83 -16.32 39.19
N ARG A 199 -19.82 -15.70 38.53
CA ARG A 199 -20.73 -14.71 39.14
C ARG A 199 -20.05 -13.86 40.23
N VAL A 200 -19.99 -12.54 40.01
CA VAL A 200 -20.38 -11.46 40.95
C VAL A 200 -19.66 -10.14 40.60
N LEU A 201 -20.47 -9.12 40.25
CA LEU A 201 -20.31 -7.67 40.49
C LEU A 201 -19.16 -6.92 39.78
N LEU A 202 -19.35 -5.77 39.12
CA LEU A 202 -20.31 -4.69 39.36
C LEU A 202 -20.81 -4.00 38.08
N GLN A 203 -22.12 -3.80 38.05
CA GLN A 203 -22.78 -2.71 37.36
C GLN A 203 -22.34 -1.36 37.95
N ALA A 204 -22.09 -0.37 37.09
CA ALA A 204 -22.31 1.03 37.42
C ALA A 204 -23.01 1.69 36.21
N SER A 205 -24.29 1.98 36.41
CA SER A 205 -25.23 2.64 35.52
C SER A 205 -25.01 4.17 35.47
N GLY A 206 -24.90 4.73 34.26
CA GLY A 206 -25.79 5.78 33.70
C GLY A 206 -25.07 7.12 33.43
N PRO A 207 -25.62 8.08 32.63
CA PRO A 207 -26.92 8.10 31.94
C PRO A 207 -26.84 8.29 30.39
N GLN A 208 -27.98 8.04 29.73
CA GLN A 208 -28.29 8.38 28.35
C GLN A 208 -28.06 9.87 28.03
N ALA A 209 -27.43 10.14 26.89
CA ALA A 209 -27.52 11.40 26.17
C ALA A 209 -28.10 11.13 24.77
N THR A 210 -29.18 11.82 24.47
CA THR A 210 -29.89 11.88 23.19
C THR A 210 -29.14 12.75 22.17
N ASP A 211 -29.18 12.32 20.91
CA ASP A 211 -28.97 13.05 19.65
C ASP A 211 -27.76 13.99 19.48
N ALA A 212 -26.84 13.58 18.60
CA ALA A 212 -26.33 14.39 17.50
C ALA A 212 -25.41 13.56 16.57
N SER A 213 -25.77 13.51 15.28
CA SER A 213 -24.88 13.23 14.14
C SER A 213 -23.93 12.02 14.26
N SER A 214 -24.46 10.82 14.00
CA SER A 214 -23.59 9.68 13.69
C SER A 214 -22.98 9.84 12.30
N SER A 215 -21.75 10.34 12.22
CA SER A 215 -20.83 10.01 11.14
C SER A 215 -20.50 8.52 11.23
N GLN A 216 -21.37 7.67 10.67
CA GLN A 216 -21.00 6.28 10.39
C GLN A 216 -19.82 6.32 9.41
N PRO A 217 -18.68 5.65 9.67
CA PRO A 217 -17.62 5.56 8.68
C PRO A 217 -18.18 4.90 7.42
N LEU A 218 -17.90 5.48 6.26
CA LEU A 218 -18.36 4.97 4.98
C LEU A 218 -17.98 3.49 4.83
N LYS A 219 -19.00 2.64 4.87
CA LYS A 219 -18.84 1.20 4.69
C LYS A 219 -18.68 0.84 3.21
N ILE A 220 -19.18 1.69 2.33
CA ILE A 220 -19.18 1.55 0.87
C ILE A 220 -18.33 2.68 0.30
N ALA A 221 -17.35 2.36 -0.55
CA ALA A 221 -16.53 3.35 -1.23
C ALA A 221 -17.42 4.24 -2.12
N GLN A 222 -17.07 5.50 -2.33
CA GLN A 222 -17.84 6.38 -3.24
C GLN A 222 -17.06 6.73 -4.49
N PHE A 223 -17.79 6.86 -5.61
CA PHE A 223 -17.28 7.52 -6.80
C PHE A 223 -17.24 9.03 -6.59
N GLY A 224 -16.09 9.64 -6.85
CA GLY A 224 -15.88 11.07 -6.94
C GLY A 224 -15.52 11.48 -8.36
N ALA A 225 -15.51 12.78 -8.59
CA ALA A 225 -15.14 13.40 -9.86
C ALA A 225 -13.77 14.08 -9.76
N SER A 226 -12.96 14.04 -10.82
CA SER A 226 -11.71 14.80 -10.89
C SER A 226 -11.87 16.09 -11.70
N ILE A 227 -11.36 17.20 -11.17
CA ILE A 227 -11.19 18.48 -11.85
C ILE A 227 -9.72 18.63 -12.20
N PHE A 228 -9.39 18.40 -13.47
CA PHE A 228 -8.05 18.57 -13.99
C PHE A 228 -7.75 20.04 -14.26
N LEU A 229 -6.62 20.54 -13.75
CA LEU A 229 -6.14 21.90 -13.99
C LEU A 229 -4.76 21.81 -14.63
N GLY A 230 -4.72 21.92 -15.96
CA GLY A 230 -3.50 21.81 -16.76
C GLY A 230 -2.68 23.08 -16.75
N GLY A 231 -3.28 24.25 -16.52
CA GLY A 231 -2.53 25.50 -16.46
C GLY A 231 -3.40 26.71 -16.19
N PRO A 232 -2.85 27.92 -16.30
CA PRO A 232 -3.56 29.17 -16.01
C PRO A 232 -4.89 29.31 -16.75
N TRP A 233 -4.97 28.87 -18.01
CA TRP A 233 -6.18 28.90 -18.82
C TRP A 233 -7.38 28.11 -18.23
N ASP A 234 -7.13 27.20 -17.29
CA ASP A 234 -8.20 26.44 -16.64
C ASP A 234 -8.76 27.13 -15.40
N TYR A 235 -7.94 27.87 -14.64
CA TYR A 235 -8.39 28.47 -13.39
C TYR A 235 -8.51 29.99 -13.42
N GLU A 236 -7.78 30.70 -14.28
CA GLU A 236 -7.84 32.16 -14.36
C GLU A 236 -9.24 32.64 -14.77
N ILE A 237 -9.76 33.62 -14.03
CA ILE A 237 -11.06 34.22 -14.29
C ILE A 237 -10.97 35.09 -15.54
N ASP A 238 -11.77 34.77 -16.54
CA ASP A 238 -12.01 35.61 -17.71
C ASP A 238 -12.78 36.87 -17.26
N GLN A 239 -12.16 38.04 -17.46
CA GLN A 239 -12.72 39.33 -17.04
C GLN A 239 -14.02 39.69 -17.75
N SER A 240 -14.26 39.15 -18.95
CA SER A 240 -15.46 39.44 -19.73
C SER A 240 -16.69 38.67 -19.24
N THR A 241 -16.48 37.46 -18.75
CA THR A 241 -17.55 36.56 -18.30
C THR A 241 -17.64 36.47 -16.77
N GLY A 242 -16.57 36.82 -16.06
CA GLY A 242 -16.46 36.66 -14.60
C GLY A 242 -16.37 35.20 -14.16
N THR A 243 -16.05 34.27 -15.08
CA THR A 243 -15.95 32.83 -14.80
C THR A 243 -14.60 32.26 -15.23
N SER A 244 -14.33 31.01 -14.88
CA SER A 244 -13.17 30.23 -15.34
C SER A 244 -13.61 28.79 -15.69
N ARG A 245 -12.77 28.03 -16.40
CA ARG A 245 -13.08 26.62 -16.69
C ARG A 245 -13.19 25.80 -15.43
N CYS A 246 -12.44 26.12 -14.38
CA CYS A 246 -12.53 25.48 -13.08
C CYS A 246 -13.94 25.65 -12.48
N LEU A 247 -14.51 26.86 -12.55
CA LEU A 247 -15.88 27.10 -12.08
C LEU A 247 -16.92 26.34 -12.92
N ASP A 248 -16.76 26.30 -14.25
CA ASP A 248 -17.62 25.50 -15.14
C ASP A 248 -17.52 23.99 -14.83
N MET A 249 -16.32 23.47 -14.57
CA MET A 249 -16.11 22.09 -14.14
C MET A 249 -16.82 21.78 -12.82
N VAL A 250 -16.78 22.69 -11.85
CA VAL A 250 -17.53 22.55 -10.60
C VAL A 250 -19.04 22.51 -10.86
N ASP A 251 -19.57 23.43 -11.67
CA ASP A 251 -21.00 23.45 -11.99
C ASP A 251 -21.46 22.16 -12.69
N ARG A 252 -20.60 21.57 -13.53
CA ARG A 252 -20.86 20.26 -14.16
C ARG A 252 -20.90 19.13 -13.15
N VAL A 253 -19.95 19.07 -12.23
CA VAL A 253 -19.98 18.07 -11.15
C VAL A 253 -21.28 18.19 -10.34
N VAL A 254 -21.69 19.41 -10.02
CA VAL A 254 -22.94 19.70 -9.28
C VAL A 254 -24.19 19.33 -10.07
N SER A 255 -24.12 19.30 -11.40
CA SER A 255 -25.25 18.88 -12.24
C SER A 255 -25.56 17.38 -12.16
N TYR A 256 -24.63 16.56 -11.64
CA TYR A 256 -24.82 15.13 -11.42
C TYR A 256 -25.38 14.83 -10.04
N GLU A 257 -26.34 13.91 -9.98
CA GLU A 257 -26.95 13.50 -8.72
C GLU A 257 -25.98 12.68 -7.87
N ASN A 258 -25.98 12.91 -6.56
CA ASN A 258 -25.26 12.08 -5.59
C ASN A 258 -23.71 12.04 -5.74
N ILE A 259 -23.09 12.88 -6.57
CA ILE A 259 -21.62 13.06 -6.52
C ILE A 259 -21.29 14.09 -5.45
N LEU A 260 -20.69 13.63 -4.34
CA LEU A 260 -20.36 14.48 -3.19
C LEU A 260 -18.88 14.83 -3.08
N TYR A 261 -18.01 14.16 -3.82
CA TYR A 261 -16.56 14.28 -3.68
C TYR A 261 -15.94 14.74 -4.97
N VAL A 262 -15.10 15.77 -4.87
CA VAL A 262 -14.37 16.33 -6.00
C VAL A 262 -12.89 16.39 -5.68
N GLN A 263 -12.05 15.86 -6.57
CA GLN A 263 -10.61 15.93 -6.49
C GLN A 263 -10.08 16.98 -7.46
N PHE A 264 -9.45 18.02 -6.94
CA PHE A 264 -8.72 19.00 -7.73
C PHE A 264 -7.33 18.46 -8.05
N ILE A 265 -6.93 18.54 -9.32
CA ILE A 265 -5.66 18.05 -9.82
C ILE A 265 -4.87 19.21 -10.45
N PRO A 266 -4.30 20.11 -9.64
CA PRO A 266 -3.41 21.15 -10.12
C PRO A 266 -2.10 20.57 -10.63
N THR A 267 -1.74 20.92 -11.86
CA THR A 267 -0.52 20.47 -12.50
C THR A 267 0.57 21.54 -12.40
N LEU A 268 1.61 21.23 -11.64
CA LEU A 268 2.89 21.94 -11.72
C LEU A 268 3.72 21.32 -12.84
N TYR A 269 4.69 22.03 -13.37
CA TYR A 269 5.60 21.46 -14.37
C TYR A 269 7.04 21.63 -13.92
N TRP A 270 7.87 20.63 -14.22
CA TRP A 270 9.30 20.72 -13.99
C TRP A 270 10.04 21.03 -15.29
N VAL A 271 11.08 21.85 -15.17
CA VAL A 271 12.13 21.98 -16.17
C VAL A 271 13.39 21.42 -15.54
N ASP A 272 14.09 20.56 -16.26
CA ASP A 272 15.37 20.01 -15.82
C ASP A 272 16.56 20.60 -16.57
N THR A 273 17.77 20.31 -16.10
CA THR A 273 19.04 20.74 -16.71
C THR A 273 19.37 20.02 -18.02
N GLY A 274 18.57 19.04 -18.44
CA GLY A 274 18.87 18.15 -19.56
C GLY A 274 19.81 16.99 -19.16
N PRO A 275 20.21 16.13 -20.12
CA PRO A 275 20.96 14.93 -19.80
C PRO A 275 22.37 15.25 -19.26
N LEU A 276 22.78 14.60 -18.18
CA LEU A 276 24.13 14.68 -17.62
C LEU A 276 25.16 14.25 -18.69
N GLN A 277 26.15 15.10 -18.94
CA GLN A 277 27.19 14.89 -19.95
C GLN A 277 28.28 13.92 -19.48
N PRO A 278 28.88 13.11 -20.39
CA PRO A 278 28.60 13.03 -21.83
C PRO A 278 27.34 12.22 -22.17
N TYR A 279 26.65 12.59 -23.25
CA TYR A 279 25.51 11.81 -23.75
C TYR A 279 25.91 10.36 -24.10
N PRO A 280 25.06 9.35 -23.84
CA PRO A 280 25.27 8.01 -24.37
C PRO A 280 25.34 8.02 -25.90
N GLU A 281 26.15 7.13 -26.48
CA GLU A 281 26.26 6.95 -27.92
C GLU A 281 24.88 6.57 -28.52
N GLY A 282 24.43 7.31 -29.55
CA GLY A 282 23.12 7.11 -30.17
C GLY A 282 21.95 7.86 -29.52
N PHE A 283 22.19 8.70 -28.51
CA PHE A 283 21.15 9.55 -27.90
C PHE A 283 20.60 10.59 -28.88
N ASP A 284 19.27 10.58 -29.08
CA ASP A 284 18.53 11.60 -29.83
C ASP A 284 17.97 12.66 -28.87
N PRO A 285 18.54 13.88 -28.81
CA PRO A 285 18.06 14.94 -27.94
C PRO A 285 16.68 15.49 -28.35
N SER A 286 16.17 15.15 -29.54
CA SER A 286 14.82 15.55 -29.97
C SER A 286 13.72 14.67 -29.39
N CYS A 287 14.06 13.52 -28.81
CA CYS A 287 13.12 12.55 -28.25
C CYS A 287 12.09 12.01 -29.26
N ARG A 288 12.38 12.04 -30.57
CA ARG A 288 11.44 11.63 -31.63
C ARG A 288 11.60 10.16 -32.07
N GLY A 289 12.68 9.49 -31.67
CA GLY A 289 12.93 8.06 -31.96
C GLY A 289 12.34 7.09 -30.92
N ALA A 290 12.05 5.85 -31.33
CA ALA A 290 11.47 4.83 -30.43
C ALA A 290 12.50 3.92 -29.73
N ASP A 291 13.76 3.85 -30.19
CA ASP A 291 14.68 2.77 -29.78
C ASP A 291 15.68 3.11 -28.66
N LEU A 292 16.01 4.39 -28.41
CA LEU A 292 16.90 4.82 -27.31
C LEU A 292 16.44 6.10 -26.60
N SER A 293 15.74 6.98 -27.29
CA SER A 293 15.03 8.14 -26.70
C SER A 293 13.85 7.72 -25.81
N THR A 294 13.31 6.52 -25.94
CA THR A 294 12.30 5.99 -25.00
C THR A 294 12.89 5.70 -23.62
N TYR A 295 14.19 5.38 -23.52
CA TYR A 295 14.84 5.22 -22.22
C TYR A 295 15.16 6.58 -21.58
N TYR A 296 15.79 7.52 -22.27
CA TYR A 296 16.15 8.81 -21.67
C TYR A 296 14.99 9.82 -21.55
N CYS A 297 14.10 9.86 -22.53
CA CYS A 297 13.02 10.86 -22.54
C CYS A 297 11.88 10.45 -21.62
N TYR A 298 11.59 9.15 -21.54
CA TYR A 298 10.58 8.60 -20.63
C TYR A 298 11.16 8.28 -19.23
N SER A 299 12.41 7.82 -19.17
CA SER A 299 13.15 7.51 -17.93
C SER A 299 14.29 8.51 -17.72
N ARG A 300 13.95 9.81 -17.62
CA ARG A 300 14.89 10.87 -17.18
C ARG A 300 15.54 10.57 -15.81
N PHE A 301 15.09 9.51 -15.15
CA PHE A 301 15.82 8.73 -14.15
C PHE A 301 17.34 8.76 -14.33
N ASN A 302 18.04 9.33 -13.35
CA ASN A 302 19.51 9.43 -13.29
C ASN A 302 20.18 10.30 -14.37
N ALA A 303 19.39 10.92 -15.25
CA ALA A 303 19.90 11.69 -16.37
C ALA A 303 19.76 13.19 -16.16
N THR A 304 18.88 13.66 -15.28
CA THR A 304 18.56 15.08 -15.19
C THR A 304 18.32 15.51 -13.74
N GLU A 305 18.68 16.75 -13.41
CA GLU A 305 18.30 17.39 -12.15
C GLU A 305 17.21 18.42 -12.42
N VAL A 306 16.23 18.54 -11.52
CA VAL A 306 15.25 19.63 -11.60
C VAL A 306 15.99 20.95 -11.53
N ASP A 307 15.78 21.81 -12.52
CA ASP A 307 16.35 23.15 -12.56
C ASP A 307 15.39 24.12 -11.86
N HIS A 308 14.13 24.15 -12.31
CA HIS A 308 13.08 24.98 -11.73
C HIS A 308 11.67 24.44 -11.99
N TRP A 309 10.70 25.02 -11.29
CA TRP A 309 9.27 24.77 -11.46
C TRP A 309 8.62 25.85 -12.33
N CYS A 310 7.58 25.50 -13.08
CA CYS A 310 6.78 26.43 -13.86
C CYS A 310 5.28 26.13 -13.80
N PHE A 311 4.47 27.14 -14.11
CA PHE A 311 3.13 26.94 -14.68
C PHE A 311 3.26 27.12 -16.18
N VAL A 312 2.98 26.07 -16.96
CA VAL A 312 3.07 26.13 -18.42
C VAL A 312 2.13 27.21 -18.95
N ARG A 313 2.60 27.97 -19.92
CA ARG A 313 1.83 28.99 -20.62
C ARG A 313 1.15 28.39 -21.85
N GLU A 314 0.16 29.08 -22.40
CA GLU A 314 -0.55 28.62 -23.61
C GLU A 314 0.38 28.44 -24.83
N ASP A 315 1.49 29.18 -24.89
CA ASP A 315 2.52 29.04 -25.93
C ASP A 315 3.47 27.85 -25.71
N GLY A 316 3.24 27.04 -24.67
CA GLY A 316 4.07 25.90 -24.28
C GLY A 316 5.35 26.30 -23.54
N SER A 317 5.60 27.59 -23.30
CA SER A 317 6.76 28.02 -22.53
C SER A 317 6.57 27.74 -21.04
N CYS A 318 7.69 27.43 -20.38
CA CYS A 318 7.72 27.00 -18.99
C CYS A 318 8.79 27.77 -18.22
N PRO A 319 8.65 29.10 -18.05
CA PRO A 319 9.62 29.89 -17.30
C PRO A 319 9.42 29.71 -15.80
N GLU A 320 10.50 29.92 -15.05
CA GLU A 320 10.48 29.93 -13.59
C GLU A 320 9.32 30.78 -13.02
N ILE A 321 8.65 30.25 -12.00
CA ILE A 321 7.48 30.88 -11.39
C ILE A 321 7.85 32.20 -10.71
N SER A 322 7.14 33.27 -11.07
CA SER A 322 7.16 34.55 -10.37
C SER A 322 6.16 34.60 -9.21
N GLU A 323 6.38 35.50 -8.25
CA GLU A 323 5.44 35.76 -7.15
C GLU A 323 4.03 36.10 -7.65
N SER A 324 3.93 36.85 -8.75
CA SER A 324 2.64 37.22 -9.35
C SER A 324 1.86 36.02 -9.88
N GLN A 325 2.55 35.06 -10.50
CA GLN A 325 1.93 33.83 -11.01
C GLN A 325 1.50 32.92 -9.87
N LEU A 326 2.34 32.79 -8.82
CA LEU A 326 1.96 32.06 -7.61
C LEU A 326 0.72 32.67 -6.96
N LYS A 327 0.67 34.00 -6.85
CA LYS A 327 -0.51 34.69 -6.33
C LYS A 327 -1.75 34.45 -7.19
N SER A 328 -1.62 34.53 -8.52
CA SER A 328 -2.73 34.23 -9.45
C SER A 328 -3.24 32.80 -9.25
N PHE A 329 -2.35 31.82 -9.14
CA PHE A 329 -2.71 30.43 -8.86
C PHE A 329 -3.50 30.30 -7.54
N ILE A 330 -2.98 30.89 -6.46
CA ILE A 330 -3.63 30.85 -5.12
C ILE A 330 -5.03 31.47 -5.17
N ASP A 331 -5.14 32.68 -5.72
CA ASP A 331 -6.41 33.41 -5.72
C ASP A 331 -7.48 32.66 -6.54
N ASN A 332 -7.11 32.19 -7.74
CA ASN A 332 -8.06 31.60 -8.69
C ASN A 332 -8.45 30.16 -8.33
N VAL A 333 -7.47 29.31 -8.01
CA VAL A 333 -7.75 27.92 -7.59
C VAL A 333 -8.46 27.90 -6.24
N GLY A 334 -8.04 28.75 -5.30
CA GLY A 334 -8.69 28.89 -4.00
C GLY A 334 -10.13 29.37 -4.11
N SER A 335 -10.42 30.30 -5.03
CA SER A 335 -11.79 30.73 -5.32
C SER A 335 -12.65 29.61 -5.89
N CYS A 336 -12.08 28.78 -6.77
CA CYS A 336 -12.77 27.62 -7.32
C CYS A 336 -13.06 26.54 -6.26
N MET A 337 -12.11 26.24 -5.37
CA MET A 337 -12.34 25.33 -4.24
C MET A 337 -13.42 25.85 -3.28
N LYS A 338 -13.40 27.15 -2.96
CA LYS A 338 -14.44 27.81 -2.15
C LYS A 338 -15.81 27.70 -2.83
N TYR A 339 -15.86 27.87 -4.15
CA TYR A 339 -17.08 27.68 -4.93
C TYR A 339 -17.61 26.25 -4.84
N ALA A 340 -16.75 25.23 -5.05
CA ALA A 340 -17.12 23.83 -4.89
C ALA A 340 -17.67 23.50 -3.50
N ALA A 341 -17.01 23.99 -2.45
CA ALA A 341 -17.48 23.80 -1.08
C ALA A 341 -18.82 24.49 -0.81
N SER A 342 -19.04 25.69 -1.40
CA SER A 342 -20.33 26.40 -1.30
C SER A 342 -21.50 25.65 -1.94
N LYS A 343 -21.19 24.73 -2.87
CA LYS A 343 -22.16 23.82 -3.51
C LYS A 343 -22.36 22.52 -2.73
N GLY A 344 -21.72 22.37 -1.57
CA GLY A 344 -21.84 21.19 -0.71
C GLY A 344 -20.91 20.02 -1.09
N LEU A 345 -19.91 20.25 -1.94
CA LEU A 345 -18.92 19.22 -2.30
C LEU A 345 -17.84 19.09 -1.21
N ASN A 346 -17.43 17.85 -0.94
CA ASN A 346 -16.23 17.52 -0.18
C ASN A 346 -15.01 17.63 -1.08
N LEU A 347 -13.93 18.16 -0.53
CA LEU A 347 -12.77 18.57 -1.32
C LEU A 347 -11.62 17.59 -1.15
N ALA A 348 -11.04 17.19 -2.28
CA ALA A 348 -9.79 16.46 -2.34
C ALA A 348 -8.79 17.18 -3.24
N VAL A 349 -7.51 16.95 -3.01
CA VAL A 349 -6.42 17.47 -3.83
C VAL A 349 -5.50 16.33 -4.23
N ASN A 350 -5.05 16.33 -5.48
CA ASN A 350 -3.96 15.50 -5.97
C ASN A 350 -2.90 16.39 -6.62
N ALA A 351 -1.84 16.67 -5.85
CA ALA A 351 -0.73 17.50 -6.32
C ALA A 351 0.14 16.69 -7.28
N ARG A 352 0.26 17.14 -8.53
CA ARG A 352 1.03 16.45 -9.58
C ARG A 352 2.05 17.37 -10.24
N VAL A 353 3.03 16.76 -10.89
CA VAL A 353 3.99 17.44 -11.77
C VAL A 353 4.03 16.78 -13.14
N ASP A 354 4.14 17.55 -14.22
CA ASP A 354 4.35 17.04 -15.58
C ASP A 354 5.54 17.70 -16.28
N ASP A 355 5.96 17.14 -17.42
CA ASP A 355 7.17 17.57 -18.13
C ASP A 355 6.98 18.92 -18.81
N GLY A 356 7.60 19.96 -18.26
CA GLY A 356 7.55 21.32 -18.78
C GLY A 356 8.28 21.53 -20.11
N LYS A 357 9.10 20.57 -20.54
CA LYS A 357 9.77 20.60 -21.86
C LYS A 357 8.98 19.87 -22.95
N ALA A 358 7.87 19.22 -22.59
CA ALA A 358 7.05 18.43 -23.50
C ALA A 358 7.85 17.37 -24.31
N LEU A 359 8.84 16.72 -23.69
CA LEU A 359 9.60 15.62 -24.31
C LEU A 359 9.14 14.24 -23.82
N GLY A 360 8.01 14.16 -23.10
CA GLY A 360 7.41 12.91 -22.65
C GLY A 360 8.03 12.33 -21.37
N GLY A 361 8.65 13.18 -20.53
CA GLY A 361 9.12 12.78 -19.21
C GLY A 361 7.98 12.23 -18.34
N TRP A 362 8.18 11.08 -17.71
CA TRP A 362 7.21 10.53 -16.77
C TRP A 362 7.56 10.91 -15.33
N ARG A 363 6.62 11.60 -14.66
CA ARG A 363 6.74 12.08 -13.28
C ARG A 363 7.08 11.00 -12.26
N ASN A 364 6.68 9.75 -12.50
CA ASN A 364 7.01 8.63 -11.63
C ASN A 364 8.51 8.40 -11.50
N THR A 365 9.28 8.78 -12.53
CA THR A 365 10.73 8.61 -12.56
C THR A 365 11.51 9.80 -11.98
N LEU A 366 10.82 10.88 -11.64
CA LEU A 366 11.44 12.14 -11.21
C LEU A 366 11.93 12.03 -9.76
N LYS A 367 13.24 12.21 -9.57
CA LYS A 367 13.87 12.31 -8.25
C LYS A 367 14.07 13.78 -7.90
N PHE A 368 13.49 14.20 -6.78
CA PHE A 368 13.73 15.51 -6.19
C PHE A 368 13.42 15.47 -4.69
N ASP A 369 14.08 16.30 -3.90
CA ASP A 369 13.75 16.51 -2.49
C ASP A 369 12.61 17.55 -2.43
N PRO A 370 11.45 17.22 -1.82
CA PRO A 370 10.30 18.14 -1.80
C PRO A 370 10.56 19.45 -1.03
N THR A 371 11.60 19.48 -0.19
CA THR A 371 11.99 20.63 0.64
C THR A 371 13.13 21.45 0.04
N GLN A 372 13.85 20.89 -0.93
CA GLN A 372 14.93 21.59 -1.63
C GLN A 372 14.38 22.60 -2.63
N LYS A 373 15.03 23.77 -2.74
CA LYS A 373 14.71 24.77 -3.76
C LYS A 373 15.29 24.39 -5.11
N TYR A 374 14.46 24.49 -6.13
CA TYR A 374 14.82 24.37 -7.54
C TYR A 374 14.41 25.68 -8.20
N GLY A 375 15.41 26.50 -8.52
CA GLY A 375 15.21 27.94 -8.72
C GLY A 375 14.85 28.63 -7.39
N ASN A 376 13.77 29.41 -7.40
CA ASN A 376 13.35 30.26 -6.29
C ASN A 376 12.57 29.51 -5.19
N TYR A 377 12.00 28.34 -5.52
CA TYR A 377 11.04 27.65 -4.66
C TYR A 377 11.31 26.15 -4.55
N SER A 378 10.95 25.57 -3.40
CA SER A 378 10.77 24.13 -3.27
C SER A 378 9.38 23.69 -3.74
N TYR A 379 9.23 22.38 -3.99
CA TYR A 379 7.93 21.78 -4.28
C TYR A 379 6.93 22.04 -3.13
N GLU A 380 7.38 21.89 -1.88
CA GLU A 380 6.56 22.19 -0.71
C GLU A 380 6.10 23.65 -0.67
N GLU A 381 6.99 24.61 -0.96
CA GLU A 381 6.68 26.05 -0.95
C GLU A 381 5.69 26.44 -2.06
N ILE A 382 5.83 25.88 -3.26
CA ILE A 382 5.10 26.36 -4.44
C ILE A 382 3.77 25.67 -4.70
N ILE A 383 3.61 24.41 -4.27
CA ILE A 383 2.38 23.66 -4.53
C ILE A 383 1.74 23.11 -3.25
N LEU A 384 2.49 22.48 -2.36
CA LEU A 384 1.87 21.80 -1.20
C LEU A 384 1.33 22.78 -0.17
N ASN A 385 2.13 23.76 0.25
CA ASN A 385 1.72 24.77 1.22
C ASN A 385 0.53 25.60 0.71
N PRO A 386 0.56 26.16 -0.52
CA PRO A 386 -0.58 26.87 -1.09
C PRO A 386 -1.85 26.03 -1.16
N LEU A 387 -1.77 24.77 -1.61
CA LEU A 387 -2.94 23.89 -1.69
C LEU A 387 -3.49 23.54 -0.32
N ALA A 388 -2.64 23.34 0.68
CA ALA A 388 -3.08 23.08 2.04
C ALA A 388 -3.86 24.27 2.62
N ASP A 389 -3.37 25.49 2.39
CA ASP A 389 -4.05 26.73 2.80
C ASP A 389 -5.38 26.90 2.08
N MET A 390 -5.38 26.81 0.74
CA MET A 390 -6.59 26.95 -0.08
C MET A 390 -7.66 25.92 0.31
N LEU A 391 -7.26 24.65 0.47
CA LEU A 391 -8.15 23.58 0.88
C LEU A 391 -8.74 23.84 2.27
N SER A 392 -7.90 24.28 3.21
CA SER A 392 -8.37 24.60 4.55
C SER A 392 -9.31 25.79 4.59
N GLU A 393 -9.05 26.83 3.79
CA GLU A 393 -9.90 28.01 3.72
C GLU A 393 -11.24 27.72 3.01
N ALA A 394 -11.24 26.77 2.07
CA ALA A 394 -12.44 26.39 1.33
C ALA A 394 -13.32 25.40 2.10
N ALA A 395 -12.72 24.53 2.93
CA ALA A 395 -13.44 23.50 3.66
C ALA A 395 -14.55 24.08 4.55
N THR A 396 -15.74 23.50 4.49
CA THR A 396 -16.90 23.89 5.29
C THR A 396 -16.98 23.07 6.59
N ALA A 397 -17.85 23.51 7.50
CA ALA A 397 -18.15 22.76 8.71
C ALA A 397 -18.68 21.36 8.34
N GLY A 398 -18.02 20.32 8.85
CA GLY A 398 -18.36 18.91 8.62
C GLY A 398 -17.70 18.29 7.39
N SER A 399 -17.09 19.07 6.48
CA SER A 399 -16.52 18.52 5.26
C SER A 399 -15.24 17.74 5.54
N GLN A 400 -15.15 16.54 4.99
CA GLN A 400 -13.91 15.77 4.92
C GLN A 400 -13.00 16.39 3.87
N VAL A 401 -11.70 16.44 4.17
CA VAL A 401 -10.69 16.88 3.21
C VAL A 401 -9.62 15.80 3.00
N GLU A 402 -9.25 15.59 1.75
CA GLU A 402 -8.25 14.58 1.35
C GLU A 402 -7.12 15.27 0.60
N PHE A 403 -5.88 15.00 0.99
CA PHE A 403 -4.70 15.65 0.42
C PHE A 403 -3.70 14.60 -0.03
N THR A 404 -3.60 14.38 -1.34
CA THR A 404 -2.57 13.53 -1.94
C THR A 404 -1.34 14.40 -2.23
N LEU A 405 -0.25 14.13 -1.53
CA LEU A 405 0.97 14.94 -1.54
C LEU A 405 1.73 14.92 -2.87
N GLN A 406 1.58 13.83 -3.61
CA GLN A 406 2.24 13.60 -4.89
C GLN A 406 1.43 12.55 -5.66
N GLY A 407 1.14 12.78 -6.94
CA GLY A 407 0.37 11.87 -7.79
C GLY A 407 1.26 11.11 -8.77
N GLU A 408 1.45 9.80 -8.55
CA GLU A 408 2.31 8.92 -9.36
C GLU A 408 3.79 9.33 -9.37
N MET A 409 4.37 9.75 -8.26
CA MET A 409 5.76 10.25 -8.17
C MET A 409 6.57 9.35 -7.23
N GLY A 410 6.71 8.07 -7.58
CA GLY A 410 7.37 7.06 -6.76
C GLY A 410 8.87 7.30 -6.53
N ALA A 411 9.60 7.77 -7.55
CA ALA A 411 11.05 7.94 -7.45
C ALA A 411 11.48 8.95 -6.37
N THR A 412 10.77 10.08 -6.24
CA THR A 412 11.02 11.05 -5.16
C THR A 412 10.72 10.46 -3.78
N VAL A 413 9.63 9.70 -3.64
CA VAL A 413 9.22 9.05 -2.37
C VAL A 413 10.28 8.06 -1.88
N PHE A 414 10.81 7.24 -2.79
CA PHE A 414 11.82 6.23 -2.44
C PHE A 414 13.22 6.83 -2.28
N SER A 415 13.51 7.98 -2.90
CA SER A 415 14.82 8.63 -2.82
C SER A 415 14.94 9.60 -1.63
N TYR A 416 13.83 10.20 -1.18
CA TYR A 416 13.81 11.20 -0.11
C TYR A 416 12.73 10.93 0.96
N PRO A 417 12.64 9.68 1.50
CA PRO A 417 11.52 9.30 2.37
C PRO A 417 11.45 10.10 3.66
N ASN A 418 12.59 10.53 4.23
CA ASN A 418 12.60 11.32 5.47
C ASN A 418 11.99 12.71 5.27
N GLN A 419 12.32 13.36 4.14
CA GLN A 419 11.76 14.66 3.80
C GLN A 419 10.25 14.57 3.56
N TRP A 420 9.79 13.50 2.90
CA TRP A 420 8.37 13.25 2.73
C TRP A 420 7.65 12.96 4.07
N ILE A 421 8.27 12.25 5.02
CA ILE A 421 7.70 12.07 6.38
C ILE A 421 7.47 13.43 7.04
N ASP A 422 8.46 14.31 6.97
CA ASP A 422 8.36 15.65 7.54
C ASP A 422 7.27 16.48 6.85
N VAL A 423 7.19 16.41 5.52
CA VAL A 423 6.17 17.09 4.71
C VAL A 423 4.76 16.60 5.07
N VAL A 424 4.52 15.28 5.20
CA VAL A 424 3.22 14.73 5.62
C VAL A 424 2.77 15.37 6.93
N ASN A 425 3.65 15.42 7.92
CA ASN A 425 3.33 15.97 9.24
C ASN A 425 3.10 17.49 9.20
N ARG A 426 3.90 18.24 8.42
CA ARG A 426 3.72 19.69 8.25
C ARG A 426 2.43 20.03 7.54
N ILE A 427 2.11 19.37 6.43
CA ILE A 427 0.88 19.60 5.67
C ILE A 427 -0.35 19.24 6.50
N ARG A 428 -0.34 18.09 7.19
CA ARG A 428 -1.43 17.71 8.11
C ARG A 428 -1.62 18.78 9.18
N SER A 429 -0.54 19.20 9.85
CA SER A 429 -0.59 20.21 10.91
C SER A 429 -1.08 21.55 10.39
N ARG A 430 -0.67 21.95 9.18
CA ARG A 430 -1.09 23.18 8.52
C ARG A 430 -2.61 23.21 8.35
N ILE A 431 -3.18 22.19 7.71
CA ILE A 431 -4.63 22.06 7.47
C ILE A 431 -5.43 21.96 8.78
N VAL A 432 -4.93 21.21 9.77
CA VAL A 432 -5.62 21.07 11.06
C VAL A 432 -5.59 22.36 11.85
N SER A 433 -4.45 23.06 11.90
CA SER A 433 -4.27 24.26 12.71
C SER A 433 -5.19 25.42 12.26
N SER A 434 -5.36 25.58 10.94
CA SER A 434 -6.26 26.56 10.34
C SER A 434 -7.74 26.24 10.57
N ARG A 435 -8.08 24.99 10.92
CA ARG A 435 -9.44 24.52 11.23
C ARG A 435 -9.68 24.28 12.73
N ALA A 436 -8.67 24.47 13.59
CA ALA A 436 -8.68 24.03 14.99
C ALA A 436 -9.75 24.70 15.87
N THR A 437 -10.25 25.89 15.47
CA THR A 437 -11.31 26.61 16.18
C THR A 437 -12.71 26.20 15.74
N ASP A 438 -12.86 25.48 14.63
CA ASP A 438 -14.16 24.96 14.18
C ASP A 438 -14.38 23.56 14.74
N SER A 439 -15.11 23.50 15.86
CA SER A 439 -15.54 22.22 16.48
C SER A 439 -16.33 21.29 15.55
N ARG A 440 -16.78 21.78 14.39
CA ARG A 440 -17.49 21.01 13.37
C ARG A 440 -16.57 20.55 12.25
N ALA A 441 -15.27 20.85 12.26
CA ALA A 441 -14.36 20.46 11.19
C ALA A 441 -14.38 18.94 10.97
N GLY A 442 -14.61 18.53 9.71
CA GLY A 442 -14.53 17.12 9.32
C GLY A 442 -13.08 16.61 9.28
N PRO A 443 -12.88 15.30 9.08
CA PRO A 443 -11.56 14.67 9.12
C PRO A 443 -10.63 15.22 8.02
N VAL A 444 -9.32 15.23 8.34
CA VAL A 444 -8.23 15.58 7.42
C VAL A 444 -7.43 14.32 7.15
N LEU A 445 -7.39 13.89 5.89
CA LEU A 445 -6.60 12.73 5.46
C LEU A 445 -5.47 13.21 4.56
N VAL A 446 -4.24 12.80 4.84
CA VAL A 446 -3.06 13.09 4.02
C VAL A 446 -2.45 11.79 3.52
N GLY A 447 -2.26 11.67 2.20
CA GLY A 447 -1.87 10.44 1.55
C GLY A 447 -0.77 10.58 0.51
N LEU A 448 -0.29 9.43 0.06
CA LEU A 448 0.75 9.28 -0.98
C LEU A 448 0.12 8.70 -2.24
N GLY A 449 0.34 9.31 -3.40
CA GLY A 449 -0.13 8.77 -4.68
C GLY A 449 0.90 7.86 -5.33
N ALA A 450 0.58 6.59 -5.47
CA ALA A 450 1.37 5.61 -6.20
C ALA A 450 0.77 5.38 -7.59
N ASN A 451 1.63 5.10 -8.57
CA ASN A 451 1.15 4.44 -9.78
C ASN A 451 0.75 2.99 -9.45
N ASN A 452 -0.14 2.39 -10.24
CA ASN A 452 -0.59 0.99 -10.06
C ASN A 452 0.51 -0.08 -10.19
N LEU A 453 1.70 0.31 -10.63
CA LEU A 453 2.91 -0.50 -10.80
C LEU A 453 4.12 0.43 -10.87
N LYS A 454 5.33 -0.06 -10.63
CA LYS A 454 6.54 0.77 -10.53
C LYS A 454 6.39 1.78 -9.39
N ALA A 455 6.00 1.30 -8.22
CA ALA A 455 5.85 2.07 -6.97
C ALA A 455 7.12 2.85 -6.60
N CYS A 456 8.30 2.30 -6.91
CA CYS A 456 9.57 3.00 -6.72
C CYS A 456 9.87 4.03 -7.82
N GLY A 457 9.17 4.00 -8.96
CA GLY A 457 9.41 4.89 -10.08
C GLY A 457 10.68 4.62 -10.91
N CYS A 458 11.45 3.60 -10.58
CA CYS A 458 12.86 3.48 -11.02
C CYS A 458 13.13 2.40 -12.08
N GLU A 459 12.34 1.33 -12.13
CA GLU A 459 12.72 0.10 -12.85
C GLU A 459 11.76 -0.23 -14.00
N TYR A 460 12.32 -0.67 -15.14
CA TYR A 460 11.58 -1.24 -16.28
C TYR A 460 10.41 -0.41 -16.81
N VAL A 461 10.60 0.90 -16.87
CA VAL A 461 9.56 1.86 -17.26
C VAL A 461 8.91 1.54 -18.61
N GLY A 462 9.68 1.06 -19.60
CA GLY A 462 9.16 0.66 -20.91
C GLY A 462 8.32 -0.62 -20.94
N ILE A 463 8.28 -1.39 -19.85
CA ILE A 463 7.41 -2.57 -19.75
C ILE A 463 6.03 -2.13 -19.27
N VAL A 464 5.06 -2.16 -20.16
CA VAL A 464 3.68 -1.75 -19.88
C VAL A 464 2.85 -2.89 -19.30
N ASP A 465 3.09 -4.13 -19.73
CA ASP A 465 2.42 -5.30 -19.16
C ASP A 465 2.90 -5.55 -17.73
N ALA A 466 1.96 -5.52 -16.78
CA ALA A 466 2.27 -5.62 -15.36
C ALA A 466 2.89 -6.97 -14.96
N TYR A 467 2.53 -8.08 -15.61
CA TYR A 467 3.10 -9.39 -15.33
C TYR A 467 4.55 -9.47 -15.83
N LYS A 468 4.81 -9.02 -17.06
CA LYS A 468 6.18 -8.93 -17.60
C LYS A 468 7.05 -7.99 -16.76
N TYR A 469 6.46 -6.93 -16.22
CA TYR A 469 7.15 -6.00 -15.34
C TYR A 469 7.57 -6.70 -14.04
N LEU A 470 6.66 -7.40 -13.36
CA LEU A 470 6.96 -8.12 -12.12
C LEU A 470 7.98 -9.24 -12.33
N ASP A 471 7.91 -9.97 -13.45
CA ASP A 471 8.91 -10.98 -13.81
C ASP A 471 10.30 -10.36 -14.00
N ALA A 472 10.37 -9.21 -14.68
CA ALA A 472 11.62 -8.49 -14.89
C ALA A 472 12.17 -7.94 -13.57
N LEU A 473 11.32 -7.35 -12.73
CA LEU A 473 11.68 -6.86 -11.40
C LEU A 473 12.25 -8.01 -10.55
N ASN A 474 11.56 -9.15 -10.48
CA ASN A 474 12.01 -10.31 -9.70
C ASN A 474 13.41 -10.80 -10.14
N ALA A 475 13.69 -10.79 -11.43
CA ALA A 475 14.97 -11.25 -11.96
C ALA A 475 16.15 -10.33 -11.62
N THR A 476 15.89 -9.06 -11.29
CA THR A 476 16.94 -8.03 -11.17
C THR A 476 16.90 -7.20 -9.90
N PHE A 477 15.89 -7.43 -9.06
CA PHE A 477 15.69 -6.66 -7.85
C PHE A 477 16.93 -6.73 -6.95
N ASP A 478 17.36 -5.57 -6.47
CA ASP A 478 18.51 -5.42 -5.60
C ASP A 478 18.17 -4.46 -4.46
N ALA A 479 17.89 -5.05 -3.29
CA ALA A 479 17.56 -4.29 -2.09
C ALA A 479 18.66 -3.30 -1.67
N SER A 480 19.93 -3.52 -2.07
CA SER A 480 21.02 -2.61 -1.73
C SER A 480 20.91 -1.23 -2.39
N LYS A 481 20.09 -1.11 -3.46
CA LYS A 481 19.77 0.17 -4.11
C LYS A 481 18.83 1.06 -3.29
N TYR A 482 18.22 0.52 -2.22
CA TYR A 482 17.24 1.20 -1.39
C TYR A 482 17.70 1.24 0.07
N PRO A 483 18.79 1.97 0.39
CA PRO A 483 19.37 1.99 1.73
C PRO A 483 18.44 2.56 2.80
N ASP A 484 17.55 3.48 2.43
CA ASP A 484 16.59 4.14 3.31
C ASP A 484 15.22 3.44 3.35
N LEU A 485 15.18 2.14 3.00
CA LEU A 485 13.94 1.37 3.01
C LEU A 485 13.17 1.43 4.35
N PRO A 486 13.81 1.42 5.55
CA PRO A 486 13.08 1.62 6.79
C PRO A 486 12.30 2.95 6.86
N ALA A 487 12.84 4.03 6.27
CA ALA A 487 12.17 5.31 6.20
C ALA A 487 11.01 5.27 5.19
N VAL A 488 11.15 4.58 4.06
CA VAL A 488 10.03 4.35 3.12
C VAL A 488 8.87 3.63 3.83
N LYS A 489 9.16 2.56 4.58
CA LYS A 489 8.14 1.85 5.36
C LYS A 489 7.46 2.75 6.39
N GLN A 490 8.24 3.59 7.07
CA GLN A 490 7.70 4.54 8.03
C GLN A 490 6.80 5.58 7.35
N LEU A 491 7.17 6.04 6.16
CA LEU A 491 6.40 6.99 5.38
C LEU A 491 5.02 6.43 5.00
N TYR A 492 4.96 5.19 4.48
CA TYR A 492 3.69 4.51 4.18
C TYR A 492 2.81 4.36 5.42
N LYS A 493 3.39 4.13 6.61
CA LYS A 493 2.66 4.08 7.89
C LYS A 493 2.24 5.45 8.44
N THR A 494 2.90 6.52 7.98
CA THR A 494 2.61 7.91 8.42
C THR A 494 1.46 8.52 7.62
N ALA A 495 1.22 8.02 6.40
CA ALA A 495 0.10 8.42 5.55
C ALA A 495 -1.23 7.83 6.04
N ASP A 496 -2.29 8.63 5.95
CA ASP A 496 -3.65 8.21 6.31
C ASP A 496 -4.27 7.34 5.21
N PHE A 497 -3.83 7.53 3.96
CA PHE A 497 -4.25 6.72 2.82
C PHE A 497 -3.15 6.59 1.76
N ILE A 498 -3.26 5.55 0.93
CA ILE A 498 -2.48 5.39 -0.30
C ILE A 498 -3.42 5.64 -1.49
N GLY A 499 -3.13 6.69 -2.24
CA GLY A 499 -3.73 6.95 -3.54
C GLY A 499 -3.14 6.03 -4.59
N ILE A 500 -3.95 5.41 -5.44
CA ILE A 500 -3.48 4.54 -6.53
C ILE A 500 -4.12 5.00 -7.84
N SER A 501 -3.34 5.14 -8.90
CA SER A 501 -3.87 5.31 -10.26
C SER A 501 -4.45 4.00 -10.78
N ALA A 502 -5.70 3.75 -10.45
CA ALA A 502 -6.36 2.45 -10.55
C ALA A 502 -6.97 2.17 -11.92
N TYR A 503 -6.18 2.32 -12.97
CA TYR A 503 -6.46 1.64 -14.23
C TYR A 503 -6.20 0.16 -14.00
N THR A 504 -7.23 -0.69 -14.11
CA THR A 504 -7.15 -2.10 -13.72
C THR A 504 -7.08 -3.00 -14.95
N PRO A 505 -5.89 -3.39 -15.45
CA PRO A 505 -5.78 -4.35 -16.54
C PRO A 505 -6.46 -5.66 -16.17
N MET A 506 -7.35 -6.10 -17.05
CA MET A 506 -8.05 -7.38 -16.97
C MET A 506 -7.54 -8.31 -18.08
N PRO A 507 -7.16 -9.55 -17.76
CA PRO A 507 -6.75 -10.53 -18.78
C PRO A 507 -7.92 -10.94 -19.69
N THR A 508 -9.16 -10.78 -19.21
CA THR A 508 -10.38 -11.08 -19.95
C THR A 508 -11.45 -10.02 -19.69
N PRO A 509 -12.27 -9.65 -20.70
CA PRO A 509 -13.36 -8.69 -20.49
C PRO A 509 -14.45 -9.17 -19.54
N GLN A 510 -14.65 -10.49 -19.43
CA GLN A 510 -15.66 -11.12 -18.56
C GLN A 510 -15.09 -11.50 -17.19
N PHE A 511 -14.53 -10.52 -16.49
CA PHE A 511 -13.94 -10.72 -15.16
C PHE A 511 -15.02 -10.79 -14.07
N LYS A 512 -14.76 -11.50 -12.97
CA LYS A 512 -15.62 -11.58 -11.78
C LYS A 512 -15.34 -10.39 -10.87
N THR A 513 -16.28 -10.07 -9.99
CA THR A 513 -16.19 -8.92 -9.07
C THR A 513 -14.89 -8.88 -8.26
N CYS A 514 -14.39 -10.02 -7.76
CA CYS A 514 -13.12 -10.05 -7.02
C CYS A 514 -11.86 -10.05 -7.90
N ASP A 515 -11.96 -10.33 -9.21
CA ASP A 515 -10.82 -10.17 -10.12
C ASP A 515 -10.39 -8.70 -10.22
N PHE A 516 -11.23 -7.77 -9.74
CA PHE A 516 -10.93 -6.35 -9.60
C PHE A 516 -9.75 -6.05 -8.68
N GLU A 517 -9.46 -6.94 -7.73
CA GLU A 517 -8.32 -6.79 -6.83
C GLU A 517 -6.98 -7.09 -7.49
N GLY A 518 -6.95 -7.56 -8.74
CA GLY A 518 -5.71 -7.88 -9.44
C GLY A 518 -4.72 -6.70 -9.49
N LEU A 519 -5.18 -5.44 -9.44
CA LEU A 519 -4.28 -4.29 -9.31
C LEU A 519 -3.61 -4.22 -7.92
N LEU A 520 -4.36 -4.48 -6.86
CA LEU A 520 -3.92 -4.44 -5.47
C LEU A 520 -2.99 -5.60 -5.20
N GLU A 521 -3.31 -6.79 -5.71
CA GLU A 521 -2.44 -7.97 -5.68
C GLU A 521 -1.09 -7.69 -6.31
N ARG A 522 -1.06 -7.08 -7.49
CA ARG A 522 0.21 -6.76 -8.19
C ARG A 522 1.02 -5.71 -7.44
N MET A 523 0.36 -4.70 -6.89
CA MET A 523 1.02 -3.69 -6.05
C MET A 523 1.56 -4.32 -4.76
N ASP A 524 0.83 -5.23 -4.13
CA ASP A 524 1.26 -5.96 -2.92
C ASP A 524 2.46 -6.87 -3.21
N ILE A 525 2.47 -7.57 -4.35
CA ILE A 525 3.64 -8.34 -4.82
C ILE A 525 4.85 -7.42 -5.01
N GLU A 526 4.67 -6.25 -5.65
CA GLU A 526 5.75 -5.30 -5.83
C GLU A 526 6.28 -4.76 -4.49
N LEU A 527 5.38 -4.36 -3.58
CA LEU A 527 5.73 -3.92 -2.23
C LEU A 527 6.46 -5.02 -1.43
N GLY A 528 6.18 -6.29 -1.70
CA GLY A 528 6.88 -7.44 -1.11
C GLY A 528 8.38 -7.43 -1.36
N PHE A 529 8.86 -6.94 -2.51
CA PHE A 529 10.29 -6.77 -2.77
C PHE A 529 10.93 -5.76 -1.80
N TYR A 530 10.15 -4.79 -1.35
CA TYR A 530 10.53 -3.77 -0.38
C TYR A 530 10.22 -4.18 1.07
N ASP A 531 9.93 -5.46 1.32
CA ASP A 531 9.59 -5.99 2.65
C ASP A 531 8.41 -5.20 3.29
N MET A 532 7.44 -4.86 2.44
CA MET A 532 6.16 -4.24 2.77
C MET A 532 5.01 -5.12 2.25
N SER A 533 3.84 -5.00 2.86
CA SER A 533 2.60 -5.54 2.30
C SER A 533 1.53 -4.47 2.33
N LEU A 534 0.86 -4.27 1.20
CA LEU A 534 -0.31 -3.43 1.10
C LEU A 534 -1.40 -3.91 2.07
N LYS A 535 -1.58 -5.23 2.19
CA LYS A 535 -2.55 -5.81 3.11
C LYS A 535 -2.23 -5.49 4.56
N GLU A 536 -0.98 -5.61 4.99
CA GLU A 536 -0.58 -5.24 6.36
C GLU A 536 -0.75 -3.73 6.62
N ILE A 537 -0.48 -2.90 5.61
CA ILE A 537 -0.68 -1.44 5.67
C ILE A 537 -2.17 -1.11 5.83
N THR A 538 -3.05 -1.73 5.05
CA THR A 538 -4.49 -1.48 5.14
C THR A 538 -5.12 -2.08 6.40
N ASP A 539 -4.69 -3.27 6.83
CA ASP A 539 -5.12 -3.90 8.08
C ASP A 539 -4.72 -3.06 9.32
N ALA A 540 -3.66 -2.25 9.21
CA ALA A 540 -3.25 -1.29 10.25
C ALA A 540 -4.08 0.01 10.26
N GLY A 541 -5.00 0.20 9.30
CA GLY A 541 -5.95 1.30 9.25
C GLY A 541 -5.69 2.34 8.17
N THR A 542 -4.65 2.20 7.34
CA THR A 542 -4.41 3.08 6.18
C THR A 542 -5.45 2.79 5.10
N GLU A 543 -6.11 3.84 4.58
CA GLU A 543 -7.12 3.67 3.52
C GLU A 543 -6.47 3.50 2.14
N VAL A 544 -7.21 2.94 1.19
CA VAL A 544 -6.87 2.96 -0.24
C VAL A 544 -7.85 3.87 -0.96
N HIS A 545 -7.31 4.83 -1.71
CA HIS A 545 -8.10 5.71 -2.58
C HIS A 545 -7.67 5.47 -4.01
N PHE A 546 -8.61 5.22 -4.92
CA PHE A 546 -8.29 5.25 -6.35
C PHE A 546 -8.26 6.71 -6.78
N GLY A 547 -7.04 7.25 -6.88
CA GLY A 547 -6.79 8.66 -7.21
C GLY A 547 -7.03 8.97 -8.68
N GLU A 548 -6.91 7.96 -9.54
CA GLU A 548 -7.34 8.01 -10.94
C GLU A 548 -8.12 6.73 -11.24
N PHE A 549 -9.26 6.85 -11.91
CA PHE A 549 -10.14 5.71 -12.13
C PHE A 549 -10.87 5.80 -13.46
N GLY A 550 -10.87 4.70 -14.22
CA GLY A 550 -11.66 4.59 -15.44
C GLY A 550 -11.09 3.60 -16.45
N VAL A 551 -11.74 3.57 -17.62
CA VAL A 551 -11.33 2.80 -18.79
C VAL A 551 -11.20 3.77 -19.96
N GLY A 552 -9.99 3.94 -20.49
CA GLY A 552 -9.73 4.91 -21.55
C GLY A 552 -10.16 4.43 -22.93
N GLY A 553 -10.16 3.12 -23.19
CA GLY A 553 -10.57 2.58 -24.50
C GLY A 553 -9.58 2.86 -25.64
N GLY A 554 -8.33 3.19 -25.32
CA GLY A 554 -7.22 3.26 -26.28
C GLY A 554 -6.28 2.07 -26.18
N THR A 555 -5.39 1.91 -27.17
CA THR A 555 -4.36 0.86 -27.20
C THR A 555 -2.94 1.41 -27.43
N SER A 556 -2.79 2.73 -27.50
CA SER A 556 -1.50 3.39 -27.68
C SER A 556 -1.25 4.42 -26.58
N GLN A 557 0.02 4.58 -26.25
CA GLN A 557 0.48 5.58 -25.29
C GLN A 557 0.31 7.02 -25.77
N ASN A 558 0.26 7.23 -27.09
CA ASN A 558 0.04 8.53 -27.70
C ASN A 558 -1.43 8.98 -27.66
N GLY A 559 -2.34 8.08 -27.27
CA GLY A 559 -3.78 8.35 -27.22
C GLY A 559 -4.42 8.60 -28.59
N ASP A 560 -3.89 7.96 -29.62
CA ASP A 560 -4.28 8.12 -31.03
C ASP A 560 -4.84 6.83 -31.66
N VAL A 561 -4.73 5.68 -31.00
CA VAL A 561 -5.27 4.41 -31.47
C VAL A 561 -6.43 3.96 -30.57
N PRO A 562 -7.68 3.99 -31.06
CA PRO A 562 -8.84 3.50 -30.32
C PRO A 562 -8.85 1.97 -30.27
N ALA A 563 -9.22 1.42 -29.12
CA ALA A 563 -9.55 0.01 -29.00
C ALA A 563 -10.74 -0.33 -29.91
N ARG A 564 -10.67 -1.49 -30.56
CA ARG A 564 -11.73 -2.02 -31.40
C ARG A 564 -12.46 -3.18 -30.73
N THR A 565 -11.81 -3.82 -29.76
CA THR A 565 -12.39 -4.95 -29.02
C THR A 565 -12.43 -4.73 -27.52
N ALA A 566 -13.36 -5.43 -26.84
CA ALA A 566 -13.44 -5.41 -25.38
C ALA A 566 -12.13 -5.89 -24.74
N ARG A 567 -11.46 -6.86 -25.37
CA ARG A 567 -10.18 -7.41 -24.91
C ARG A 567 -9.06 -6.37 -24.93
N GLU A 568 -8.99 -5.58 -25.99
CA GLU A 568 -8.02 -4.49 -26.09
C GLU A 568 -8.24 -3.45 -24.98
N ALA A 569 -9.48 -2.97 -24.83
CA ALA A 569 -9.83 -2.01 -23.79
C ALA A 569 -9.60 -2.56 -22.36
N ALA A 570 -9.84 -3.86 -22.16
CA ALA A 570 -9.61 -4.54 -20.89
C ALA A 570 -8.12 -4.66 -20.54
N TYR A 571 -7.26 -4.87 -21.54
CA TYR A 571 -5.84 -5.07 -21.35
C TYR A 571 -5.06 -3.76 -21.16
N THR A 572 -5.51 -2.66 -21.79
CA THR A 572 -4.87 -1.33 -21.69
C THR A 572 -5.82 -0.21 -21.21
N PRO A 573 -6.45 -0.33 -20.03
CA PRO A 573 -7.43 0.66 -19.55
C PRO A 573 -6.81 2.03 -19.23
N PHE A 574 -5.50 2.10 -19.03
CA PHE A 574 -4.70 3.32 -18.81
C PHE A 574 -4.32 4.02 -20.13
N PHE A 575 -4.68 3.46 -21.29
CA PHE A 575 -4.60 4.16 -22.56
C PHE A 575 -5.99 4.62 -22.98
N GLY A 576 -6.08 5.87 -23.39
CA GLY A 576 -7.32 6.53 -23.78
C GLY A 576 -7.05 7.56 -24.86
N MET A 577 -8.13 8.08 -25.44
CA MET A 577 -8.08 9.02 -26.54
C MET A 577 -7.92 10.44 -26.00
N GLY A 578 -6.86 11.10 -26.44
CA GLY A 578 -6.55 12.48 -26.06
C GLY A 578 -7.20 13.51 -26.98
N GLY A 579 -7.42 14.71 -26.43
CA GLY A 579 -7.91 15.88 -27.16
C GLY A 579 -9.42 15.89 -27.35
N GLN A 580 -9.87 16.84 -28.19
CA GLN A 580 -11.29 17.11 -28.37
C GLN A 580 -12.06 15.89 -28.91
N TYR A 581 -13.25 15.66 -28.36
CA TYR A 581 -14.15 14.58 -28.77
C TYR A 581 -14.53 14.69 -30.26
N THR A 582 -14.50 13.56 -30.95
CA THR A 582 -15.07 13.37 -32.29
C THR A 582 -15.59 11.95 -32.40
N CYS A 583 -16.67 11.73 -33.16
CA CYS A 583 -17.23 10.40 -33.39
C CYS A 583 -16.19 9.44 -34.02
N ALA A 584 -15.27 9.98 -34.82
CA ALA A 584 -14.24 9.20 -35.51
C ALA A 584 -13.18 8.62 -34.56
N LYS A 585 -12.84 9.36 -33.49
CA LYS A 585 -11.87 8.92 -32.47
C LYS A 585 -12.52 8.06 -31.39
N ASP A 586 -13.84 8.05 -31.29
CA ASP A 586 -14.52 7.47 -30.15
C ASP A 586 -14.54 5.94 -30.17
N PRO A 587 -13.82 5.25 -29.26
CA PRO A 587 -13.82 3.79 -29.20
C PRO A 587 -15.17 3.24 -28.72
N PHE A 588 -15.95 4.03 -27.99
CA PHE A 588 -17.23 3.65 -27.40
C PHE A 588 -18.43 3.91 -28.33
N GLN A 589 -18.23 4.64 -29.43
CA GLN A 589 -19.26 4.96 -30.43
C GLN A 589 -20.53 5.59 -29.81
N MET A 590 -20.35 6.65 -29.02
CA MET A 590 -21.42 7.41 -28.38
C MET A 590 -22.25 8.21 -29.39
N CYS A 591 -21.77 8.42 -30.62
CA CYS A 591 -22.57 9.00 -31.71
C CYS A 591 -23.57 8.02 -32.35
N SER A 592 -23.48 6.72 -32.06
CA SER A 592 -24.33 5.67 -32.63
C SER A 592 -24.63 4.60 -31.58
N THR A 593 -25.24 5.04 -30.47
CA THR A 593 -25.53 4.18 -29.30
C THR A 593 -26.48 3.02 -29.59
N GLU A 594 -27.26 3.13 -30.66
CA GLU A 594 -28.15 2.08 -31.17
C GLU A 594 -27.41 0.88 -31.79
N GLN A 595 -26.15 1.06 -32.20
CA GLN A 595 -25.33 -0.03 -32.74
C GLN A 595 -24.61 -0.76 -31.60
N PRO A 596 -24.53 -2.10 -31.62
CA PRO A 596 -23.72 -2.86 -30.66
C PRO A 596 -22.25 -2.43 -30.71
N ASN A 597 -21.62 -2.26 -29.55
CA ASN A 597 -20.21 -1.92 -29.45
C ASN A 597 -19.60 -2.58 -28.21
N GLU A 598 -18.70 -3.54 -28.42
CA GLU A 598 -18.13 -4.34 -27.34
C GLU A 598 -17.23 -3.53 -26.38
N VAL A 599 -16.62 -2.44 -26.84
CA VAL A 599 -15.76 -1.57 -26.02
C VAL A 599 -16.61 -0.75 -25.03
N ARG A 600 -17.74 -0.22 -25.49
CA ARG A 600 -18.74 0.47 -24.68
C ARG A 600 -19.40 -0.48 -23.68
N ASP A 601 -19.77 -1.66 -24.14
CA ASP A 601 -20.36 -2.69 -23.27
C ASP A 601 -19.37 -3.10 -22.17
N TYR A 602 -18.08 -3.23 -22.50
CA TYR A 602 -17.03 -3.44 -21.51
C TYR A 602 -16.88 -2.29 -20.51
N ARG A 603 -16.89 -1.02 -20.96
CA ARG A 603 -16.84 0.13 -20.05
C ARG A 603 -18.00 0.10 -19.05
N ARG A 604 -19.21 -0.17 -19.50
CA ARG A 604 -20.40 -0.29 -18.65
C ARG A 604 -20.27 -1.44 -17.66
N TYR A 605 -19.85 -2.61 -18.15
CA TYR A 605 -19.58 -3.79 -17.33
C TYR A 605 -18.52 -3.51 -16.26
N PHE A 606 -17.45 -2.79 -16.62
CA PHE A 606 -16.40 -2.39 -15.69
C PHE A 606 -16.95 -1.59 -14.51
N TYR A 607 -17.70 -0.51 -14.78
CA TYR A 607 -18.31 0.31 -13.74
C TYR A 607 -19.36 -0.45 -12.91
N GLN A 608 -20.13 -1.34 -13.54
CA GLN A 608 -21.08 -2.21 -12.83
C GLN A 608 -20.35 -3.12 -11.83
N LYS A 609 -19.27 -3.78 -12.26
CA LYS A 609 -18.45 -4.63 -11.39
C LYS A 609 -17.71 -3.87 -10.31
N SER A 610 -17.25 -2.65 -10.60
CA SER A 610 -16.67 -1.77 -9.58
C SER A 610 -17.70 -1.37 -8.53
N SER A 611 -18.94 -1.08 -8.94
CA SER A 611 -20.05 -0.79 -8.03
C SER A 611 -20.36 -1.99 -7.11
N GLU A 612 -20.42 -3.21 -7.66
CA GLU A 612 -20.57 -4.44 -6.88
C GLU A 612 -19.43 -4.61 -5.87
N TYR A 613 -18.18 -4.49 -6.33
CA TYR A 613 -16.96 -4.63 -5.51
C TYR A 613 -16.94 -3.62 -4.35
N PHE A 614 -17.29 -2.36 -4.60
CA PHE A 614 -17.37 -1.33 -3.58
C PHE A 614 -18.52 -1.55 -2.58
N LYS A 615 -19.69 -2.00 -3.04
CA LYS A 615 -20.85 -2.29 -2.17
C LYS A 615 -20.59 -3.42 -1.18
N GLN A 616 -19.82 -4.42 -1.57
CA GLN A 616 -19.43 -5.52 -0.66
C GLN A 616 -18.24 -5.17 0.25
N GLY A 617 -17.56 -4.04 0.02
CA GLY A 617 -16.46 -3.54 0.86
C GLY A 617 -15.06 -4.03 0.47
N GLY A 618 -14.92 -4.71 -0.68
CA GLY A 618 -13.69 -5.40 -1.09
C GLY A 618 -13.84 -6.93 -1.09
N CYS A 619 -12.77 -7.63 -1.44
CA CYS A 619 -12.64 -9.09 -1.27
C CYS A 619 -11.51 -9.38 -0.27
N GLU A 620 -10.29 -9.72 -0.71
CA GLU A 620 -9.13 -9.94 0.14
C GLU A 620 -8.52 -8.62 0.66
N TYR A 621 -8.62 -7.57 -0.15
CA TYR A 621 -8.15 -6.22 0.15
C TYR A 621 -9.31 -5.35 0.60
N GLN A 622 -9.47 -5.27 1.91
CA GLN A 622 -10.38 -4.32 2.53
C GLN A 622 -9.72 -2.94 2.58
N GLY A 623 -10.51 -1.88 2.44
CA GLY A 623 -10.02 -0.52 2.69
C GLY A 623 -10.07 0.46 1.52
N VAL A 624 -10.60 0.07 0.35
CA VAL A 624 -10.92 1.06 -0.68
C VAL A 624 -12.07 1.95 -0.19
N LYS A 625 -11.85 3.26 -0.11
CA LYS A 625 -12.84 4.25 0.39
C LYS A 625 -13.33 5.23 -0.66
N ARG A 626 -12.56 5.41 -1.73
CA ARG A 626 -12.79 6.46 -2.73
C ARG A 626 -12.33 6.00 -4.10
N ALA A 627 -13.06 6.38 -5.14
CA ALA A 627 -12.60 6.27 -6.52
C ALA A 627 -12.90 7.54 -7.32
N TYR A 628 -11.85 8.27 -7.70
CA TYR A 628 -11.95 9.50 -8.46
C TYR A 628 -11.89 9.22 -9.96
N ILE A 629 -13.03 9.43 -10.63
CA ILE A 629 -13.17 9.25 -12.07
C ILE A 629 -12.29 10.28 -12.77
N TRP A 630 -11.40 9.80 -13.63
CA TRP A 630 -10.50 10.67 -14.38
C TRP A 630 -11.31 11.59 -15.30
N GLY A 631 -11.17 12.89 -15.07
CA GLY A 631 -12.03 13.90 -15.65
C GLY A 631 -11.47 14.51 -16.94
N THR A 632 -10.56 13.87 -17.66
CA THR A 632 -10.13 14.34 -18.98
C THR A 632 -9.90 13.21 -19.99
N GLY A 633 -10.05 13.50 -21.28
CA GLY A 633 -9.95 12.55 -22.37
C GLY A 633 -11.09 11.53 -22.34
N SER A 634 -10.91 10.42 -23.03
CA SER A 634 -11.95 9.38 -23.12
C SER A 634 -12.29 8.65 -21.82
N TRP A 635 -11.56 8.91 -20.73
CA TRP A 635 -11.94 8.47 -19.38
C TRP A 635 -13.04 9.33 -18.75
N ASP A 636 -13.25 10.55 -19.26
CA ASP A 636 -14.21 11.52 -18.74
C ASP A 636 -15.66 11.15 -19.08
N VAL A 637 -16.14 10.08 -18.45
CA VAL A 637 -17.52 9.58 -18.59
C VAL A 637 -18.57 10.54 -18.05
N LEU A 638 -18.15 11.62 -17.38
CA LEU A 638 -18.97 12.71 -16.87
C LEU A 638 -18.85 13.98 -17.73
N ALA A 639 -18.00 13.99 -18.76
CA ALA A 639 -17.66 15.15 -19.60
C ALA A 639 -17.49 16.46 -18.80
N ILE A 640 -16.76 16.38 -17.70
CA ILE A 640 -16.45 17.51 -16.82
C ILE A 640 -15.53 18.48 -17.56
N TYR A 641 -14.46 18.01 -18.18
CA TYR A 641 -13.47 18.91 -18.77
C TYR A 641 -14.01 19.57 -20.05
N PRO A 642 -13.94 20.91 -20.18
CA PRO A 642 -14.49 21.59 -21.35
C PRO A 642 -13.84 21.17 -22.68
N GLY A 643 -12.55 20.83 -22.66
CA GLY A 643 -11.80 20.40 -23.84
C GLY A 643 -12.25 19.06 -24.43
N ASP A 644 -13.05 18.29 -23.69
CA ASP A 644 -13.54 16.96 -24.06
C ASP A 644 -14.88 16.97 -24.82
N ARG A 645 -15.32 18.15 -25.24
CA ARG A 645 -16.59 18.35 -25.94
C ARG A 645 -16.39 19.01 -27.29
N SER A 646 -17.26 18.67 -28.22
CA SER A 646 -17.37 19.32 -29.52
C SER A 646 -18.84 19.42 -29.94
N GLU A 647 -19.09 19.99 -31.11
CA GLU A 647 -20.42 19.96 -31.73
C GLU A 647 -20.88 18.52 -32.03
N GLU A 648 -19.96 17.56 -32.12
CA GLU A 648 -20.26 16.14 -32.34
C GLU A 648 -20.69 15.41 -31.05
N GLY A 649 -20.42 15.97 -29.86
CA GLY A 649 -20.79 15.36 -28.58
C GLY A 649 -19.70 15.42 -27.51
N SER A 650 -19.61 14.35 -26.70
CA SER A 650 -18.66 14.22 -25.60
C SER A 650 -18.40 12.76 -25.24
N TRP A 651 -17.42 12.48 -24.38
CA TRP A 651 -17.11 11.15 -23.86
C TRP A 651 -18.15 10.57 -22.88
N THR A 652 -19.16 11.37 -22.49
CA THR A 652 -20.20 10.98 -21.52
C THR A 652 -20.86 9.65 -21.87
N ASP A 653 -21.08 8.79 -20.89
CA ASP A 653 -21.92 7.59 -21.03
C ASP A 653 -23.07 7.64 -20.02
N PRO A 654 -24.31 7.95 -20.45
CA PRO A 654 -25.45 8.06 -19.54
C PRO A 654 -25.69 6.81 -18.69
N VAL A 655 -25.41 5.63 -19.24
CA VAL A 655 -25.55 4.36 -18.50
C VAL A 655 -24.53 4.29 -17.37
N VAL A 656 -23.28 4.68 -17.61
CA VAL A 656 -22.25 4.73 -16.56
C VAL A 656 -22.59 5.79 -15.51
N VAL A 657 -23.11 6.96 -15.93
CA VAL A 657 -23.60 8.00 -15.03
C VAL A 657 -24.71 7.44 -14.11
N ASP A 658 -25.65 6.68 -14.65
CA ASP A 658 -26.71 6.05 -13.85
C ASP A 658 -26.15 5.02 -12.86
N ILE A 659 -25.16 4.19 -13.25
CA ILE A 659 -24.46 3.27 -12.34
C ILE A 659 -23.84 4.05 -11.17
N ILE A 660 -23.13 5.15 -11.47
CA ILE A 660 -22.46 5.99 -10.47
C ILE A 660 -23.49 6.62 -9.52
N ASN A 661 -24.56 7.20 -10.07
CA ASN A 661 -25.61 7.86 -9.29
C ASN A 661 -26.30 6.88 -8.34
N CYS A 662 -26.67 5.69 -8.85
CA CYS A 662 -27.27 4.61 -8.07
C CYS A 662 -26.30 4.09 -6.99
N HIS A 663 -25.03 3.90 -7.34
CA HIS A 663 -24.01 3.46 -6.39
C HIS A 663 -23.86 4.45 -5.23
N ASN A 664 -23.66 5.73 -5.56
CA ASN A 664 -23.45 6.76 -4.56
C ASN A 664 -24.68 7.03 -3.71
N ALA A 665 -25.90 6.92 -4.26
CA ALA A 665 -27.13 6.99 -3.48
C ALA A 665 -27.18 5.90 -2.39
N VAL A 666 -26.86 4.65 -2.74
CA VAL A 666 -26.75 3.54 -1.78
C VAL A 666 -25.64 3.80 -0.75
N ALA A 667 -24.47 4.25 -1.20
CA ALA A 667 -23.35 4.58 -0.29
C ALA A 667 -23.69 5.71 0.70
N GLN A 668 -24.59 6.61 0.32
CA GLN A 668 -25.13 7.69 1.15
C GLN A 668 -26.34 7.28 2.00
N GLY A 669 -26.78 6.02 1.92
CA GLY A 669 -27.94 5.51 2.67
C GLY A 669 -29.28 6.06 2.20
N LYS A 670 -29.37 6.55 0.95
CA LYS A 670 -30.63 7.00 0.35
C LYS A 670 -31.44 5.80 -0.13
N GLU A 671 -32.77 5.89 -0.03
CA GLU A 671 -33.65 4.94 -0.72
C GLU A 671 -33.44 5.07 -2.23
N VAL A 672 -33.22 3.94 -2.89
CA VAL A 672 -33.04 3.85 -4.34
C VAL A 672 -34.21 3.08 -4.93
N ASP A 673 -34.63 3.51 -6.11
CA ASP A 673 -35.54 2.74 -6.94
C ASP A 673 -34.78 1.52 -7.48
N ASP A 674 -35.03 0.35 -6.88
CA ASP A 674 -34.41 -0.91 -7.26
C ASP A 674 -34.70 -1.27 -8.72
N GLU A 675 -35.84 -0.87 -9.30
CA GLU A 675 -36.14 -1.14 -10.71
C GLU A 675 -35.25 -0.28 -11.61
N LYS A 676 -35.09 1.01 -11.28
CA LYS A 676 -34.14 1.90 -11.97
C LYS A 676 -32.70 1.40 -11.80
N CYS A 677 -32.25 1.10 -10.59
CA CYS A 677 -30.86 0.75 -10.31
C CYS A 677 -30.46 -0.70 -10.68
N ASN A 678 -31.42 -1.61 -10.87
CA ASN A 678 -31.17 -2.96 -11.40
C ASN A 678 -31.39 -3.09 -12.92
N SER A 679 -31.98 -2.06 -13.56
CA SER A 679 -32.15 -2.01 -15.03
C SER A 679 -30.89 -1.55 -15.79
N VAL A 680 -29.86 -1.12 -15.05
CA VAL A 680 -28.56 -0.62 -15.52
C VAL A 680 -27.50 -1.71 -15.39
#